data_AF-A0A938U4E1-F1
#
_entry.id   AF-A0A938U4E1-F1
#
_cell.length_a   1.000
_cell.length_b   1.000
_cell.length_c   1.000
_cell.angle_alpha   90.00
_cell.angle_beta   90.00
_cell.angle_gamma   90.00
#
_symmetry.space_group_name_H-M   'P 1'
#
loop_
_entity.id
_entity.type
_entity.pdbx_description
1 polymer ?
#
loop_
_entity_poly.entity_id
_entity_poly.type
_entity_poly.pdbx_seq_one_letter_code
_entity_poly.pdbx_strand_id
1 'polypeptide(L)'
;MTRLHAVFVSPSSSSLSSSSSPPVAIAVARVAAALIVTLAPACAPWSAAGEPCTDAPCGPGLVCEDGVCVEPPPPPPPPCVADDECAVDGDASGRVCDAGVCRFADCAFDAQCGTRICVDGNCAPAVACDVDVDCGGFPLEICDEGACRPACFDDSACGPSVGGLGLQTCVDGRCLQRCLNDATCFGQGICDDGACQTPECATDDACGDGDVFCDGGRCAGFTTCDADVDCFDPNFFCDVEATPVRCAERPTCRADAECGSGALCTDAHCRPADTCFVDDDCADAANECVAGRCVRRPACRGDDDCAGEQVCAGLACVAAPAAVDAALVVLADALGACDAAAACQRALFVGEATDFVAAGFDAEGVAVVGAFAATVAVDEGGETGEPVITATVAGDTVTVVAAGSGAARVTVGDASVRFVVVDPAAPLAVLVQRATGAPAAAVVVDVGGVTVTAGDDGVAAFDPPPAGAAAVLARDVAARRGLLLVDDVDARVAAGGRLRLVLGDGGASSPSSPAAAGSPVLATVQTTGDELGPVGIGAVLPALAGPERADVVGLFGAVALGQVTLPILGAIPLALPASFSLSASLPLSGDQQVRPLAELVPVAGPSFAFALEDRRDQQQLVQLALAGEPYALALDFAEQSEGLDAAVVPLGVLAPRPLVADDADRDGDGDTAELVPDFAAAPMVNTVPSVPPRERTGVVCQPPEAAAERALVVTGLDLPGRFVVTGTGVVRGATGFEGVPLPEGMKSVPPTANLAPARRALAVHAFYADDAFASRAVVRATKLAAQIDVGALLDPPEGAFVLADLPSPGDQSVILPAAPAASHVRVRLDAEVDAEAFVLDAWSTSTGALRLPPILAAPVVRSVSVYLLDRDPFTVGGGAVDVERAARKAARAPGG
;
A
#
# COMPACT_ATOMS: atom_id res chain seq x y z
N MET A 1 68.89 -18.14 -2.58
CA MET A 1 69.03 -17.00 -3.51
C MET A 1 67.65 -16.72 -4.09
N THR A 2 66.91 -15.81 -3.42
CA THR A 2 66.38 -14.53 -3.97
C THR A 2 65.02 -14.73 -4.63
N ARG A 3 63.87 -14.13 -4.26
CA ARG A 3 63.47 -13.10 -3.28
C ARG A 3 61.93 -13.21 -3.18
N LEU A 4 61.37 -13.17 -1.97
CA LEU A 4 59.94 -12.91 -1.71
C LEU A 4 59.91 -11.67 -0.80
N HIS A 5 59.19 -10.63 -1.23
CA HIS A 5 59.01 -9.39 -0.47
C HIS A 5 57.62 -9.39 0.17
N ALA A 6 57.60 -9.24 1.48
CA ALA A 6 56.45 -8.86 2.31
C ALA A 6 56.72 -7.46 2.87
N VAL A 7 55.72 -6.58 2.88
CA VAL A 7 55.64 -5.28 3.60
C VAL A 7 54.16 -4.86 3.59
N PHE A 8 53.47 -4.31 4.61
CA PHE A 8 53.58 -4.19 6.07
C PHE A 8 52.23 -3.56 6.49
N VAL A 9 51.59 -4.02 7.57
CA VAL A 9 50.50 -3.31 8.26
C VAL A 9 50.91 -3.14 9.73
N SER A 10 50.87 -1.91 10.25
CA SER A 10 50.87 -1.52 11.68
C SER A 10 51.14 -0.01 11.84
N PRO A 11 50.90 0.65 13.02
CA PRO A 11 49.91 0.40 14.08
C PRO A 11 49.38 1.71 14.77
N SER A 12 48.66 1.55 15.91
CA SER A 12 48.44 2.43 17.10
C SER A 12 46.97 2.84 17.34
N SER A 13 46.36 2.79 18.54
CA SER A 13 46.80 2.45 19.92
C SER A 13 45.62 2.41 20.93
N SER A 14 45.75 1.58 22.00
CA SER A 14 45.25 1.71 23.41
C SER A 14 43.73 1.69 23.70
N SER A 15 43.14 1.04 24.72
CA SER A 15 43.65 0.41 25.98
C SER A 15 42.51 -0.23 26.83
N LEU A 16 42.87 -1.16 27.75
CA LEU A 16 42.18 -1.66 28.99
C LEU A 16 41.04 -2.70 28.79
N SER A 17 40.87 -3.79 29.57
CA SER A 17 41.52 -4.33 30.77
C SER A 17 41.13 -5.82 31.05
N SER A 18 42.16 -6.66 31.31
CA SER A 18 42.29 -7.80 32.26
C SER A 18 41.11 -8.58 32.88
N SER A 19 41.14 -9.92 32.78
CA SER A 19 41.29 -10.92 33.88
C SER A 19 41.32 -12.37 33.28
N SER A 20 42.46 -13.08 33.22
CA SER A 20 43.09 -13.97 34.23
C SER A 20 42.88 -15.50 33.99
N SER A 21 43.80 -16.11 33.22
CA SER A 21 44.58 -17.39 33.36
C SER A 21 44.01 -18.67 34.02
N PRO A 22 44.61 -19.89 33.84
CA PRO A 22 45.39 -20.47 32.72
C PRO A 22 45.02 -21.96 32.37
N PRO A 23 45.65 -22.57 31.34
CA PRO A 23 45.50 -23.99 30.99
C PRO A 23 46.61 -24.87 31.63
N VAL A 24 46.31 -26.14 31.90
CA VAL A 24 47.30 -27.17 32.24
C VAL A 24 47.10 -28.39 31.37
N ALA A 25 48.10 -28.66 30.53
CA ALA A 25 48.30 -29.94 29.85
C ALA A 25 49.19 -30.84 30.71
N ILE A 26 48.81 -32.12 30.91
CA ILE A 26 49.73 -33.20 31.29
C ILE A 26 49.32 -34.47 30.55
N ALA A 27 50.28 -35.05 29.82
CA ALA A 27 50.24 -36.36 29.19
C ALA A 27 50.79 -37.43 30.14
N VAL A 28 50.16 -38.62 30.27
CA VAL A 28 50.82 -39.90 30.66
C VAL A 28 50.06 -41.13 30.12
N ALA A 29 50.65 -41.75 29.09
CA ALA A 29 50.90 -43.18 28.81
C ALA A 29 50.15 -44.36 29.53
N ARG A 30 49.54 -45.24 28.70
CA ARG A 30 49.82 -46.70 28.44
C ARG A 30 50.10 -47.73 29.58
N VAL A 31 49.30 -48.82 29.52
CA VAL A 31 49.63 -50.29 29.58
C VAL A 31 49.39 -51.13 30.86
N ALA A 32 48.84 -52.34 30.61
CA ALA A 32 48.72 -53.61 31.37
C ALA A 32 47.45 -53.75 32.26
N ALA A 33 46.49 -54.64 32.00
CA ALA A 33 46.50 -56.09 31.73
C ALA A 33 46.97 -56.97 32.90
N ALA A 34 46.10 -57.92 33.26
CA ALA A 34 46.25 -59.09 34.15
C ALA A 34 45.97 -58.92 35.65
N LEU A 35 44.75 -59.27 36.08
CA LEU A 35 44.55 -60.13 37.25
C LEU A 35 43.24 -60.92 37.15
N ILE A 36 43.36 -62.18 36.71
CA ILE A 36 42.34 -63.22 36.90
C ILE A 36 42.41 -63.61 38.38
N VAL A 37 41.34 -63.34 39.13
CA VAL A 37 41.12 -63.88 40.47
C VAL A 37 39.91 -64.79 40.41
N THR A 38 40.18 -66.08 40.51
CA THR A 38 39.22 -67.14 40.84
C THR A 38 38.65 -66.89 42.24
N LEU A 39 37.36 -66.58 42.35
CA LEU A 39 36.61 -66.63 43.61
C LEU A 39 35.46 -67.63 43.49
N ALA A 40 35.42 -68.50 44.50
CA ALA A 40 34.43 -69.54 44.72
C ALA A 40 33.01 -68.96 44.92
N PRO A 41 31.95 -69.76 44.69
CA PRO A 41 30.57 -69.31 44.94
C PRO A 41 30.33 -69.29 46.45
N ALA A 42 30.24 -68.11 47.05
CA ALA A 42 29.72 -67.95 48.39
C ALA A 42 28.99 -66.60 48.51
N CYS A 43 27.71 -66.70 48.86
CA CYS A 43 26.79 -65.64 49.28
C CYS A 43 26.30 -64.71 48.17
N ALA A 44 25.28 -65.16 47.41
CA ALA A 44 24.29 -64.23 46.86
C ALA A 44 23.48 -63.69 48.06
N PRO A 45 23.49 -62.38 48.36
CA PRO A 45 22.81 -61.84 49.53
C PRO A 45 21.28 -61.82 49.38
N TRP A 46 20.75 -62.14 48.19
CA TRP A 46 19.33 -62.11 47.88
C TRP A 46 18.89 -63.31 47.03
N SER A 47 17.65 -63.77 47.24
CA SER A 47 16.98 -64.78 46.43
C SER A 47 16.30 -64.13 45.21
N ALA A 48 16.41 -64.77 44.03
CA ALA A 48 15.77 -64.32 42.79
C ALA A 48 14.28 -64.71 42.74
N ALA A 49 13.52 -64.17 41.77
CA ALA A 49 12.12 -64.55 41.56
C ALA A 49 11.98 -66.06 41.33
N GLY A 50 11.09 -66.71 42.09
CA GLY A 50 10.91 -68.17 42.10
C GLY A 50 11.83 -68.93 43.05
N GLU A 51 12.80 -68.29 43.71
CA GLU A 51 13.67 -68.94 44.70
C GLU A 51 13.12 -68.82 46.13
N PRO A 52 13.44 -69.79 47.01
CA PRO A 52 12.97 -69.76 48.38
C PRO A 52 13.56 -68.56 49.15
N CYS A 53 12.69 -67.82 49.83
CA CYS A 53 13.06 -66.67 50.65
C CYS A 53 13.31 -67.03 52.13
N THR A 54 13.33 -68.33 52.45
CA THR A 54 13.62 -68.82 53.80
C THR A 54 15.09 -68.68 54.17
N ASP A 55 15.99 -68.73 53.18
CA ASP A 55 17.44 -68.77 53.40
C ASP A 55 18.16 -67.46 53.04
N ALA A 56 17.53 -66.58 52.24
CA ALA A 56 17.99 -65.23 51.94
C ALA A 56 16.79 -64.30 51.61
N PRO A 57 16.87 -62.99 51.91
CA PRO A 57 15.80 -62.04 51.57
C PRO A 57 15.63 -61.91 50.05
N CYS A 58 14.42 -61.61 49.59
CA CYS A 58 14.18 -61.41 48.16
C CYS A 58 14.92 -60.20 47.60
N GLY A 59 15.31 -60.29 46.32
CA GLY A 59 15.88 -59.16 45.60
C GLY A 59 14.95 -57.94 45.57
N PRO A 60 15.48 -56.72 45.36
CA PRO A 60 14.66 -55.51 45.27
C PRO A 60 13.50 -55.67 44.27
N GLY A 61 12.28 -55.32 44.69
CA GLY A 61 11.07 -55.43 43.87
C GLY A 61 10.29 -56.74 44.02
N LEU A 62 10.80 -57.72 44.77
CA LEU A 62 10.14 -59.00 45.03
C LEU A 62 9.66 -59.09 46.49
N VAL A 63 8.54 -59.79 46.72
CA VAL A 63 7.98 -60.05 48.05
C VAL A 63 8.04 -61.55 48.34
N CYS A 64 8.38 -61.89 49.58
CA CYS A 64 8.40 -63.28 50.05
C CYS A 64 6.96 -63.71 50.37
N GLU A 65 6.34 -64.47 49.47
CA GLU A 65 4.98 -65.00 49.63
C GLU A 65 5.04 -66.54 49.62
N ASP A 66 4.45 -67.18 50.63
CA ASP A 66 4.49 -68.63 50.83
C ASP A 66 5.90 -69.26 50.75
N GLY A 67 6.93 -68.52 51.16
CA GLY A 67 8.30 -68.99 51.21
C GLY A 67 9.05 -68.91 49.88
N VAL A 68 8.49 -68.26 48.85
CA VAL A 68 9.14 -68.01 47.56
C VAL A 68 9.12 -66.51 47.23
N CYS A 69 10.17 -66.00 46.60
CA CYS A 69 10.17 -64.64 46.09
C CYS A 69 9.29 -64.52 44.85
N VAL A 70 8.21 -63.73 44.94
CA VAL A 70 7.30 -63.44 43.83
C VAL A 70 7.24 -61.94 43.57
N GLU A 71 6.95 -61.54 42.33
CA GLU A 71 6.62 -60.15 42.04
C GLU A 71 5.29 -59.80 42.71
N PRO A 72 5.21 -58.71 43.50
CA PRO A 72 3.95 -58.30 44.09
C PRO A 72 2.93 -58.02 42.97
N PRO A 73 1.65 -58.40 43.14
CA PRO A 73 0.62 -58.07 42.17
C PRO A 73 0.60 -56.54 41.97
N PRO A 74 0.49 -56.06 40.72
CA PRO A 74 0.49 -54.64 40.45
C PRO A 74 -0.62 -53.97 41.28
N PRO A 75 -0.35 -52.83 41.95
CA PRO A 75 -1.35 -52.17 42.75
C PRO A 75 -2.58 -51.84 41.87
N PRO A 76 -3.81 -51.97 42.40
CA PRO A 76 -4.99 -51.54 41.67
C PRO A 76 -4.79 -50.08 41.24
N PRO A 77 -5.18 -49.70 40.01
CA PRO A 77 -4.99 -48.34 39.53
C PRO A 77 -5.60 -47.36 40.55
N PRO A 78 -4.90 -46.25 40.85
CA PRO A 78 -5.40 -45.29 41.82
C PRO A 78 -6.78 -44.80 41.36
N PRO A 79 -7.76 -44.73 42.26
CA PRO A 79 -9.03 -44.09 41.93
C PRO A 79 -8.75 -42.63 41.59
N CYS A 80 -9.40 -42.13 40.57
CA CYS A 80 -9.31 -40.74 40.15
C CYS A 80 -10.68 -40.07 40.26
N VAL A 81 -10.66 -38.75 40.33
CA VAL A 81 -11.84 -37.88 40.28
C VAL A 81 -11.73 -36.92 39.08
N ALA A 82 -10.52 -36.65 38.62
CA ALA A 82 -10.21 -35.79 37.47
C ALA A 82 -9.00 -36.33 36.68
N ASP A 83 -8.86 -35.90 35.42
CA ASP A 83 -7.85 -36.40 34.48
C ASP A 83 -6.40 -36.10 34.91
N ASP A 84 -6.18 -34.99 35.62
CA ASP A 84 -4.88 -34.60 36.16
C ASP A 84 -4.36 -35.52 37.27
N GLU A 85 -5.26 -36.27 37.92
CA GLU A 85 -4.92 -37.28 38.92
C GLU A 85 -4.42 -38.60 38.28
N CYS A 86 -4.48 -38.71 36.95
CA CYS A 86 -4.06 -39.89 36.20
C CYS A 86 -2.62 -39.84 35.65
N ALA A 87 -1.86 -38.80 35.99
CA ALA A 87 -0.43 -38.71 35.71
C ALA A 87 0.36 -39.70 36.59
N VAL A 88 1.11 -40.60 35.96
CA VAL A 88 2.02 -41.53 36.66
C VAL A 88 3.45 -41.04 36.43
N ASP A 89 4.22 -40.88 37.50
CA ASP A 89 5.63 -40.46 37.48
C ASP A 89 5.94 -39.08 36.84
N GLY A 90 4.97 -38.17 36.85
CA GLY A 90 5.16 -36.79 36.36
C GLY A 90 5.12 -36.62 34.84
N ASP A 91 4.78 -37.69 34.11
CA ASP A 91 4.47 -37.67 32.69
C ASP A 91 2.94 -37.52 32.51
N ALA A 92 2.51 -36.50 31.75
CA ALA A 92 1.12 -36.26 31.38
C ALA A 92 0.65 -37.22 30.26
N SER A 93 0.98 -38.51 30.37
CA SER A 93 0.76 -39.52 29.33
C SER A 93 -0.71 -39.90 29.20
N GLY A 94 -1.52 -39.03 28.59
CA GLY A 94 -2.73 -39.39 27.85
C GLY A 94 -3.83 -40.15 28.60
N ARG A 95 -3.83 -40.17 29.94
CA ARG A 95 -4.85 -40.88 30.72
C ARG A 95 -5.95 -39.91 31.16
N VAL A 96 -7.19 -40.33 30.97
CA VAL A 96 -8.39 -39.64 31.44
C VAL A 96 -9.04 -40.45 32.54
N CYS A 97 -9.63 -39.75 33.49
CA CYS A 97 -10.39 -40.35 34.55
C CYS A 97 -11.77 -40.74 34.03
N ASP A 98 -11.98 -42.04 33.82
CA ASP A 98 -13.28 -42.56 33.44
C ASP A 98 -13.87 -43.44 34.50
N ALA A 99 -15.06 -43.09 34.95
CA ALA A 99 -15.78 -43.81 35.99
C ALA A 99 -14.93 -44.09 37.25
N GLY A 100 -14.03 -43.16 37.58
CA GLY A 100 -13.13 -43.26 38.74
C GLY A 100 -11.91 -44.15 38.53
N VAL A 101 -11.62 -44.55 37.30
CA VAL A 101 -10.44 -45.34 36.93
C VAL A 101 -9.66 -44.60 35.85
N CYS A 102 -8.35 -44.44 36.06
CA CYS A 102 -7.47 -43.89 35.04
C CYS A 102 -7.34 -44.86 33.86
N ARG A 103 -8.00 -44.54 32.75
CA ARG A 103 -7.85 -45.20 31.45
C ARG A 103 -7.11 -44.30 30.48
N PHE A 104 -6.50 -44.85 29.43
CA PHE A 104 -5.99 -44.00 28.35
C PHE A 104 -7.17 -43.33 27.64
N ALA A 105 -7.01 -42.06 27.29
CA ALA A 105 -7.93 -41.36 26.40
C ALA A 105 -7.96 -42.07 25.05
N ASP A 106 -9.10 -41.98 24.36
CA ASP A 106 -9.11 -42.28 22.94
C ASP A 106 -8.06 -41.39 22.27
N CYS A 107 -7.19 -41.99 21.46
CA CYS A 107 -6.11 -41.31 20.78
C CYS A 107 -6.44 -41.15 19.30
N ALA A 108 -5.90 -40.11 18.69
CA ALA A 108 -5.89 -39.87 17.26
C ALA A 108 -4.45 -39.93 16.69
N PHE A 109 -3.43 -39.69 17.52
CA PHE A 109 -2.01 -39.75 17.14
C PHE A 109 -1.12 -40.12 18.35
N ASP A 110 0.09 -40.63 18.10
CA ASP A 110 0.94 -41.24 19.13
C ASP A 110 1.40 -40.26 20.22
N ALA A 111 1.54 -38.98 19.90
CA ALA A 111 1.92 -37.97 20.90
C ALA A 111 0.91 -37.86 22.04
N GLN A 112 -0.34 -38.33 21.85
CA GLN A 112 -1.35 -38.43 22.91
C GLN A 112 -1.15 -39.65 23.82
N CYS A 113 -0.32 -40.63 23.43
CA CYS A 113 -0.12 -41.89 24.13
C CYS A 113 1.20 -41.97 24.93
N GLY A 114 2.01 -40.92 24.96
CA GLY A 114 3.29 -40.90 25.69
C GLY A 114 4.28 -41.92 25.12
N THR A 115 4.69 -42.92 25.91
CA THR A 115 5.59 -44.01 25.48
C THR A 115 4.89 -45.15 24.73
N ARG A 116 3.58 -45.02 24.50
CA ARG A 116 2.73 -45.99 23.79
C ARG A 116 2.36 -45.43 22.41
N ILE A 117 1.84 -46.28 21.53
CA ILE A 117 1.37 -45.88 20.20
C ILE A 117 -0.15 -45.92 20.11
N CYS A 118 -0.72 -45.06 19.28
CA CYS A 118 -2.14 -45.03 19.01
C CYS A 118 -2.53 -46.08 17.95
N VAL A 119 -3.26 -47.11 18.36
CA VAL A 119 -3.73 -48.18 17.47
C VAL A 119 -5.25 -48.28 17.59
N ASP A 120 -5.96 -48.04 16.49
CA ASP A 120 -7.43 -48.06 16.41
C ASP A 120 -8.10 -47.23 17.53
N GLY A 121 -7.59 -46.03 17.77
CA GLY A 121 -8.10 -45.14 18.79
C GLY A 121 -7.68 -45.47 20.23
N ASN A 122 -6.86 -46.50 20.46
CA ASN A 122 -6.43 -46.93 21.78
C ASN A 122 -4.89 -46.89 21.93
N CYS A 123 -4.39 -46.44 23.08
CA CYS A 123 -2.95 -46.46 23.36
C CYS A 123 -2.43 -47.89 23.66
N ALA A 124 -1.89 -48.56 22.64
CA ALA A 124 -1.30 -49.89 22.73
C ALA A 124 0.19 -49.85 23.10
N PRO A 125 0.76 -50.89 23.73
CA PRO A 125 2.21 -50.95 23.98
C PRO A 125 2.96 -50.82 22.66
N ALA A 126 3.96 -49.95 22.59
CA ALA A 126 4.88 -49.91 21.46
C ALA A 126 5.76 -51.18 21.51
N VAL A 127 5.50 -52.12 20.59
CA VAL A 127 6.40 -53.27 20.40
C VAL A 127 7.59 -52.76 19.62
N ALA A 128 8.76 -52.73 20.27
CA ALA A 128 9.98 -52.29 19.62
C ALA A 128 10.37 -53.26 18.49
N CYS A 129 10.80 -52.71 17.37
CA CYS A 129 11.25 -53.47 16.20
C CYS A 129 12.45 -52.75 15.55
N ASP A 130 13.28 -53.52 14.85
CA ASP A 130 14.33 -52.96 13.99
C ASP A 130 13.96 -53.14 12.50
N VAL A 131 13.18 -54.18 12.19
CA VAL A 131 12.70 -54.53 10.84
C VAL A 131 11.29 -55.13 10.90
N ASP A 132 10.55 -55.11 9.78
CA ASP A 132 9.14 -55.56 9.72
C ASP A 132 8.92 -57.00 10.23
N VAL A 133 9.92 -57.88 10.10
CA VAL A 133 9.82 -59.27 10.57
C VAL A 133 9.75 -59.39 12.09
N ASP A 134 10.22 -58.38 12.83
CA ASP A 134 10.18 -58.37 14.30
C ASP A 134 8.75 -58.22 14.83
N CYS A 135 7.83 -57.71 14.01
CA CYS A 135 6.48 -57.41 14.43
C CYS A 135 5.57 -58.64 14.55
N GLY A 136 5.93 -59.79 13.97
CA GLY A 136 5.41 -61.13 14.33
C GLY A 136 3.88 -61.36 14.27
N GLY A 137 3.08 -60.34 13.97
CA GLY A 137 1.63 -60.32 14.01
C GLY A 137 0.98 -60.66 12.67
N PHE A 138 -0.18 -61.31 12.74
CA PHE A 138 -1.17 -61.40 11.67
C PHE A 138 -2.37 -60.55 12.15
N PRO A 139 -2.87 -59.56 11.39
CA PRO A 139 -2.49 -59.12 10.02
C PRO A 139 -1.09 -58.47 9.95
N LEU A 140 -0.56 -58.28 8.73
CA LEU A 140 0.79 -57.75 8.47
C LEU A 140 1.04 -56.48 9.28
N GLU A 141 1.89 -56.55 10.31
CA GLU A 141 2.45 -55.39 10.99
C GLU A 141 3.79 -55.02 10.36
N ILE A 142 4.09 -53.74 10.27
CA ILE A 142 5.36 -53.20 9.76
C ILE A 142 6.09 -52.45 10.87
N CYS A 143 7.41 -52.41 10.76
CA CYS A 143 8.24 -51.65 11.66
C CYS A 143 8.36 -50.21 11.17
N ASP A 144 7.73 -49.31 11.92
CA ASP A 144 7.69 -47.88 11.60
C ASP A 144 8.23 -47.08 12.77
N GLU A 145 9.31 -46.33 12.52
CA GLU A 145 10.06 -45.56 13.55
C GLU A 145 10.45 -46.37 14.79
N GLY A 146 10.72 -47.67 14.61
CA GLY A 146 11.12 -48.56 15.69
C GLY A 146 9.97 -49.13 16.52
N ALA A 147 8.71 -48.94 16.09
CA ALA A 147 7.53 -49.56 16.69
C ALA A 147 6.69 -50.32 15.65
N CYS A 148 6.12 -51.44 16.06
CA CYS A 148 5.22 -52.22 15.20
C CYS A 148 3.86 -51.55 15.05
N ARG A 149 3.45 -51.32 13.80
CA ARG A 149 2.15 -50.75 13.44
C ARG A 149 1.40 -51.68 12.47
N PRO A 150 0.05 -51.70 12.51
CA PRO A 150 -0.72 -52.37 11.47
C PRO A 150 -0.39 -51.78 10.09
N ALA A 151 -0.06 -52.62 9.12
CA ALA A 151 0.08 -52.17 7.74
C ALA A 151 -1.30 -51.79 7.17
N CYS A 152 -1.32 -50.74 6.36
CA CYS A 152 -2.49 -50.39 5.57
C CYS A 152 -2.48 -51.10 4.21
N PHE A 153 -3.66 -51.34 3.64
CA PHE A 153 -3.80 -51.87 2.27
C PHE A 153 -4.46 -50.86 1.33
N ASP A 154 -5.16 -49.89 1.90
CA ASP A 154 -5.78 -48.75 1.24
C ASP A 154 -5.92 -47.61 2.27
N ASP A 155 -6.31 -46.42 1.82
CA ASP A 155 -6.48 -45.24 2.68
C ASP A 155 -7.50 -45.44 3.82
N SER A 156 -8.44 -46.37 3.67
CA SER A 156 -9.46 -46.61 4.71
C SER A 156 -8.91 -47.39 5.91
N ALA A 157 -7.74 -48.03 5.76
CA ALA A 157 -7.05 -48.73 6.84
C ALA A 157 -6.27 -47.80 7.78
N CYS A 158 -6.07 -46.52 7.41
CA CYS A 158 -5.30 -45.54 8.19
C CYS A 158 -6.09 -44.84 9.32
N GLY A 159 -6.93 -45.61 10.01
CA GLY A 159 -7.72 -45.15 11.14
C GLY A 159 -8.93 -44.27 10.77
N PRO A 160 -9.88 -44.09 11.71
CA PRO A 160 -11.02 -43.21 11.51
C PRO A 160 -10.52 -41.76 11.49
N SER A 161 -10.63 -41.11 10.34
CA SER A 161 -10.34 -39.69 10.22
C SER A 161 -11.11 -38.88 11.26
N VAL A 162 -10.40 -38.10 12.07
CA VAL A 162 -10.99 -37.14 12.99
C VAL A 162 -11.87 -36.18 12.17
N GLY A 163 -13.19 -36.29 12.34
CA GLY A 163 -14.17 -35.50 11.57
C GLY A 163 -14.44 -35.98 10.13
N GLY A 164 -14.03 -37.18 9.72
CA GLY A 164 -14.33 -37.72 8.38
C GLY A 164 -13.46 -37.20 7.23
N LEU A 165 -12.38 -36.45 7.53
CA LEU A 165 -11.57 -35.75 6.52
C LEU A 165 -10.37 -36.54 5.96
N GLY A 166 -10.24 -37.85 6.22
CA GLY A 166 -9.18 -38.70 5.66
C GLY A 166 -7.77 -38.08 5.68
N LEU A 167 -7.25 -37.71 6.86
CA LEU A 167 -5.96 -37.00 7.00
C LEU A 167 -4.72 -37.89 6.79
N GLN A 168 -4.91 -39.19 6.54
CA GLN A 168 -3.82 -40.13 6.26
C GLN A 168 -4.10 -40.89 4.97
N THR A 169 -3.04 -41.31 4.29
CA THR A 169 -3.08 -42.10 3.05
C THR A 169 -2.10 -43.26 3.16
N CYS A 170 -2.44 -44.36 2.51
CA CYS A 170 -1.65 -45.57 2.55
C CYS A 170 -0.59 -45.55 1.45
N VAL A 171 0.68 -45.39 1.82
CA VAL A 171 1.83 -45.46 0.90
C VAL A 171 2.73 -46.61 1.35
N ASP A 172 2.92 -47.59 0.46
CA ASP A 172 3.76 -48.77 0.71
C ASP A 172 3.47 -49.49 2.04
N GLY A 173 2.19 -49.54 2.43
CA GLY A 173 1.74 -50.19 3.67
C GLY A 173 1.86 -49.33 4.92
N ARG A 174 2.36 -48.10 4.82
CA ARG A 174 2.44 -47.12 5.90
C ARG A 174 1.34 -46.08 5.79
N CYS A 175 0.78 -45.71 6.93
CA CYS A 175 -0.17 -44.60 7.02
C CYS A 175 0.59 -43.30 7.19
N LEU A 176 0.76 -42.58 6.08
CA LEU A 176 1.40 -41.27 6.05
C LEU A 176 0.34 -40.17 6.11
N GLN A 177 0.71 -39.01 6.67
CA GLN A 177 -0.18 -37.85 6.66
C GLN A 177 -0.44 -37.42 5.21
N ARG A 178 -1.68 -37.10 4.85
CA ARG A 178 -1.97 -36.45 3.57
C ARG A 178 -1.51 -35.00 3.58
N CYS A 179 -1.08 -34.53 2.42
CA CYS A 179 -0.60 -33.18 2.21
C CYS A 179 -1.12 -32.57 0.92
N LEU A 180 -1.16 -31.24 0.91
CA LEU A 180 -1.39 -30.43 -0.29
C LEU A 180 -0.07 -29.85 -0.82
N ASN A 181 0.85 -29.55 0.09
CA ASN A 181 2.21 -29.07 -0.15
C ASN A 181 3.08 -29.35 1.09
N ASP A 182 4.38 -29.06 1.01
CA ASP A 182 5.34 -29.35 2.08
C ASP A 182 4.98 -28.67 3.41
N ALA A 183 4.37 -27.49 3.36
CA ALA A 183 3.94 -26.76 4.56
C ALA A 183 2.80 -27.46 5.31
N THR A 184 2.07 -28.38 4.67
CA THR A 184 1.03 -29.18 5.34
C THR A 184 1.59 -30.41 6.05
N CYS A 185 2.89 -30.72 5.94
CA CYS A 185 3.53 -31.84 6.63
C CYS A 185 4.03 -31.43 8.02
N PHE A 186 3.25 -31.73 9.06
CA PHE A 186 3.57 -31.40 10.45
C PHE A 186 4.73 -32.29 10.95
N GLY A 187 5.97 -31.87 10.69
CA GLY A 187 7.16 -32.62 11.09
C GLY A 187 8.39 -32.47 10.19
N GLN A 188 8.47 -31.42 9.37
CA GLN A 188 9.51 -31.23 8.35
C GLN A 188 9.53 -32.30 7.25
N GLY A 189 8.37 -32.87 6.91
CA GLY A 189 8.23 -33.78 5.77
C GLY A 189 8.13 -33.05 4.42
N ILE A 190 8.35 -33.78 3.34
CA ILE A 190 8.06 -33.32 1.97
C ILE A 190 6.72 -33.90 1.51
N CYS A 191 5.94 -33.12 0.79
CA CYS A 191 4.71 -33.58 0.18
C CYS A 191 5.01 -34.22 -1.17
N ASP A 192 4.98 -35.54 -1.23
CA ASP A 192 5.23 -36.29 -2.45
C ASP A 192 4.05 -37.22 -2.74
N ASP A 193 3.46 -37.06 -3.94
CA ASP A 193 2.21 -37.69 -4.38
C ASP A 193 1.04 -37.58 -3.38
N GLY A 194 0.95 -36.46 -2.67
CA GLY A 194 -0.12 -36.18 -1.70
C GLY A 194 0.05 -36.86 -0.34
N ALA A 195 1.22 -37.47 -0.09
CA ALA A 195 1.62 -38.02 1.20
C ALA A 195 2.86 -37.28 1.76
N CYS A 196 2.88 -37.06 3.07
CA CYS A 196 4.04 -36.56 3.77
C CYS A 196 5.09 -37.66 3.93
N GLN A 197 6.16 -37.53 3.17
CA GLN A 197 7.31 -38.42 3.25
C GLN A 197 8.45 -37.77 4.03
N THR A 198 9.36 -38.58 4.55
CA THR A 198 10.61 -38.11 5.11
C THR A 198 11.43 -37.43 4.02
N PRO A 199 12.09 -36.27 4.29
CA PRO A 199 13.01 -35.67 3.33
C PRO A 199 14.06 -36.66 2.86
N GLU A 200 14.31 -36.70 1.55
CA GLU A 200 15.37 -37.49 0.93
C GLU A 200 16.75 -37.02 1.36
N CYS A 201 16.87 -35.74 1.71
CA CYS A 201 18.11 -35.09 2.11
C CYS A 201 17.85 -33.99 3.15
N ALA A 202 18.85 -33.76 4.01
CA ALA A 202 18.91 -32.57 4.87
C ALA A 202 19.98 -31.57 4.39
N THR A 203 20.91 -32.04 3.56
CA THR A 203 22.05 -31.30 3.02
C THR A 203 22.41 -31.88 1.65
N ASP A 204 23.10 -31.11 0.80
CA ASP A 204 23.53 -31.55 -0.54
C ASP A 204 24.30 -32.88 -0.51
N ASP A 205 25.15 -33.11 0.51
CA ASP A 205 25.92 -34.35 0.70
C ASP A 205 25.05 -35.62 0.86
N ALA A 206 23.78 -35.49 1.24
CA ALA A 206 22.89 -36.64 1.46
C ALA A 206 22.35 -37.22 0.14
N CYS A 207 22.43 -36.46 -0.97
CA CYS A 207 21.92 -36.89 -2.28
C CYS A 207 22.86 -37.83 -3.05
N GLY A 208 24.02 -38.16 -2.49
CA GLY A 208 25.02 -39.04 -3.10
C GLY A 208 25.88 -38.34 -4.16
N ASP A 209 26.71 -39.13 -4.86
CA ASP A 209 27.60 -38.62 -5.90
C ASP A 209 26.81 -38.31 -7.19
N GLY A 210 26.96 -37.10 -7.73
CA GLY A 210 26.37 -36.71 -9.02
C GLY A 210 26.08 -35.20 -9.10
N ASP A 211 25.47 -34.79 -10.21
CA ASP A 211 24.95 -33.43 -10.37
C ASP A 211 23.56 -33.31 -9.71
N VAL A 212 23.48 -33.67 -8.41
CA VAL A 212 22.26 -33.58 -7.57
C VAL A 212 22.52 -32.76 -6.30
N PHE A 213 21.52 -32.00 -5.85
CA PHE A 213 21.58 -31.19 -4.62
C PHE A 213 20.27 -31.29 -3.84
N CYS A 214 20.29 -30.82 -2.59
CA CYS A 214 19.13 -30.86 -1.73
C CYS A 214 18.27 -29.60 -1.89
N ASP A 215 17.11 -29.74 -2.54
CA ASP A 215 16.12 -28.68 -2.72
C ASP A 215 14.88 -28.96 -1.89
N GLY A 216 14.68 -28.19 -0.81
CA GLY A 216 13.51 -28.34 0.06
C GLY A 216 13.32 -29.76 0.63
N GLY A 217 14.40 -30.52 0.77
CA GLY A 217 14.36 -31.92 1.24
C GLY A 217 14.28 -32.98 0.13
N ARG A 218 14.30 -32.60 -1.15
CA ARG A 218 14.33 -33.50 -2.31
C ARG A 218 15.70 -33.46 -2.99
N CYS A 219 16.15 -34.59 -3.51
CA CYS A 219 17.37 -34.65 -4.31
C CYS A 219 17.08 -34.29 -5.77
N ALA A 220 17.29 -33.02 -6.12
CA ALA A 220 17.04 -32.48 -7.45
C ALA A 220 18.34 -32.45 -8.28
N GLY A 221 18.24 -32.75 -9.58
CA GLY A 221 19.35 -32.56 -10.50
C GLY A 221 19.64 -31.08 -10.76
N PHE A 222 20.90 -30.70 -10.95
CA PHE A 222 21.28 -29.33 -11.31
C PHE A 222 22.18 -29.29 -12.56
N THR A 223 22.31 -28.10 -13.15
CA THR A 223 23.25 -27.83 -14.26
C THR A 223 24.44 -27.05 -13.71
N THR A 224 25.67 -27.52 -13.95
CA THR A 224 26.89 -26.77 -13.61
C THR A 224 27.06 -25.57 -14.55
N CYS A 225 27.66 -24.50 -14.06
CA CYS A 225 27.90 -23.27 -14.83
C CYS A 225 29.22 -22.60 -14.38
N ASP A 226 29.79 -21.77 -15.26
CA ASP A 226 30.89 -20.87 -14.93
C ASP A 226 30.41 -19.38 -14.95
N ALA A 227 29.35 -19.07 -15.70
CA ALA A 227 28.71 -17.76 -15.80
C ALA A 227 27.21 -17.87 -16.13
N ASP A 228 26.44 -16.79 -15.95
CA ASP A 228 24.99 -16.74 -16.21
C ASP A 228 24.59 -17.19 -17.63
N VAL A 229 25.46 -16.99 -18.62
CA VAL A 229 25.22 -17.40 -20.02
C VAL A 229 25.27 -18.92 -20.23
N ASP A 230 25.86 -19.67 -19.30
CA ASP A 230 25.90 -21.14 -19.37
C ASP A 230 24.57 -21.77 -18.95
N CYS A 231 23.71 -21.00 -18.26
CA CYS A 231 22.39 -21.45 -17.86
C CYS A 231 21.43 -21.43 -19.06
N PHE A 232 20.65 -22.50 -19.20
CA PHE A 232 19.85 -22.76 -20.40
C PHE A 232 18.67 -21.80 -20.59
N ASP A 233 18.27 -21.10 -19.53
CA ASP A 233 17.11 -20.19 -19.49
C ASP A 233 17.52 -18.86 -18.84
N PRO A 234 17.10 -17.69 -19.39
CA PRO A 234 17.43 -16.37 -18.83
C PRO A 234 16.86 -16.11 -17.42
N ASN A 235 15.91 -16.92 -16.95
CA ASN A 235 15.41 -16.90 -15.58
C ASN A 235 16.34 -17.62 -14.60
N PHE A 236 17.43 -18.23 -15.06
CA PHE A 236 18.45 -18.82 -14.22
C PHE A 236 19.71 -17.95 -14.21
N PHE A 237 20.48 -18.05 -13.13
CA PHE A 237 21.77 -17.40 -12.99
C PHE A 237 22.79 -18.40 -12.45
N CYS A 238 24.07 -18.13 -12.68
CA CYS A 238 25.11 -18.98 -12.15
C CYS A 238 25.38 -18.58 -10.70
N ASP A 239 24.86 -19.39 -9.77
CA ASP A 239 25.12 -19.22 -8.36
C ASP A 239 26.53 -19.73 -8.04
N VAL A 240 27.48 -18.80 -8.07
CA VAL A 240 28.89 -19.06 -7.75
C VAL A 240 29.14 -19.26 -6.26
N GLU A 241 28.15 -18.96 -5.40
CA GLU A 241 28.22 -19.19 -3.96
C GLU A 241 27.71 -20.59 -3.59
N ALA A 242 26.83 -21.17 -4.41
CA ALA A 242 26.44 -22.57 -4.29
C ALA A 242 27.65 -23.50 -4.42
N THR A 243 27.69 -24.55 -3.59
CA THR A 243 28.72 -25.60 -3.65
C THR A 243 28.03 -26.94 -3.86
N PRO A 244 28.14 -27.57 -5.04
CA PRO A 244 28.87 -27.12 -6.24
C PRO A 244 28.20 -25.92 -6.95
N VAL A 245 29.01 -25.18 -7.74
CA VAL A 245 28.54 -24.05 -8.56
C VAL A 245 27.52 -24.55 -9.56
N ARG A 246 26.34 -23.93 -9.57
CA ARG A 246 25.19 -24.42 -10.32
C ARG A 246 24.29 -23.28 -10.82
N CYS A 247 23.52 -23.58 -11.86
CA CYS A 247 22.42 -22.73 -12.27
C CYS A 247 21.31 -22.79 -11.22
N ALA A 248 21.03 -21.66 -10.60
CA ALA A 248 19.90 -21.46 -9.71
C ALA A 248 18.83 -20.61 -10.42
N GLU A 249 17.57 -20.86 -10.12
CA GLU A 249 16.49 -19.98 -10.58
C GLU A 249 16.66 -18.60 -9.92
N ARG A 250 16.48 -17.53 -10.69
CA ARG A 250 16.48 -16.17 -10.16
C ARG A 250 15.30 -16.02 -9.22
N PRO A 251 15.40 -15.16 -8.18
CA PRO A 251 14.25 -14.88 -7.32
C PRO A 251 13.03 -14.48 -8.16
N THR A 252 11.91 -15.15 -7.92
CA THR A 252 10.64 -14.77 -8.54
C THR A 252 10.22 -13.40 -8.02
N CYS A 253 9.54 -12.62 -8.84
CA CYS A 253 9.03 -11.32 -8.47
C CYS A 253 7.71 -11.01 -9.17
N ARG A 254 7.02 -10.01 -8.65
CA ARG A 254 5.83 -9.38 -9.26
C ARG A 254 6.08 -7.91 -9.54
N ALA A 255 6.69 -7.21 -8.58
CA ALA A 255 7.06 -5.80 -8.69
C ALA A 255 8.58 -5.63 -8.70
N ASP A 256 9.06 -4.50 -9.22
CA ASP A 256 10.50 -4.25 -9.26
C ASP A 256 11.08 -4.00 -7.86
N ALA A 257 10.25 -3.56 -6.91
CA ALA A 257 10.61 -3.37 -5.51
C ALA A 257 11.09 -4.68 -4.84
N GLU A 258 10.60 -5.84 -5.30
CA GLU A 258 10.98 -7.16 -4.77
C GLU A 258 12.40 -7.57 -5.18
N CYS A 259 12.95 -6.96 -6.24
CA CYS A 259 14.25 -7.31 -6.81
C CYS A 259 15.42 -6.49 -6.27
N GLY A 260 15.15 -5.48 -5.43
CA GLY A 260 16.17 -4.54 -4.96
C GLY A 260 16.65 -3.56 -6.04
N SER A 261 17.60 -2.69 -5.69
CA SER A 261 17.99 -1.53 -6.51
C SER A 261 18.79 -1.87 -7.77
N GLY A 262 19.33 -3.08 -7.89
CA GLY A 262 20.16 -3.52 -9.04
C GLY A 262 19.45 -4.41 -10.05
N ALA A 263 18.16 -4.67 -9.87
CA ALA A 263 17.41 -5.58 -10.73
C ALA A 263 16.00 -5.04 -11.06
N LEU A 264 15.40 -5.62 -12.08
CA LEU A 264 14.05 -5.34 -12.55
C LEU A 264 13.24 -6.63 -12.56
N CYS A 265 11.95 -6.52 -12.25
CA CYS A 265 11.06 -7.64 -12.42
C CYS A 265 10.68 -7.79 -13.90
N THR A 266 11.21 -8.84 -14.54
CA THR A 266 10.98 -9.14 -15.95
C THR A 266 10.60 -10.60 -16.08
N ASP A 267 9.46 -10.89 -16.73
CA ASP A 267 8.93 -12.25 -16.87
C ASP A 267 8.81 -12.98 -15.51
N ALA A 268 8.32 -12.26 -14.49
CA ALA A 268 8.18 -12.72 -13.11
C ALA A 268 9.49 -13.14 -12.40
N HIS A 269 10.66 -12.68 -12.88
CA HIS A 269 11.96 -12.96 -12.28
C HIS A 269 12.81 -11.70 -12.13
N CYS A 270 13.60 -11.65 -11.06
CA CYS A 270 14.52 -10.56 -10.79
C CYS A 270 15.74 -10.66 -11.69
N ARG A 271 15.74 -9.86 -12.77
CA ARG A 271 16.84 -9.81 -13.73
C ARG A 271 17.73 -8.60 -13.44
N PRO A 272 19.07 -8.76 -13.45
CA PRO A 272 20.00 -7.65 -13.31
C PRO A 272 19.70 -6.56 -14.34
N ALA A 273 19.75 -5.31 -13.90
CA ALA A 273 19.61 -4.15 -14.76
C ALA A 273 20.86 -3.29 -14.66
N ASP A 274 21.34 -2.79 -15.80
CA ASP A 274 22.46 -1.85 -15.80
C ASP A 274 22.06 -0.60 -15.02
N THR A 275 22.96 -0.14 -14.15
CA THR A 275 22.77 1.12 -13.44
C THR A 275 23.09 2.29 -14.35
N CYS A 276 22.36 3.39 -14.19
CA CYS A 276 22.51 4.59 -15.00
C CYS A 276 22.22 5.85 -14.19
N PHE A 277 22.71 6.99 -14.65
CA PHE A 277 22.34 8.31 -14.16
C PHE A 277 21.65 9.13 -15.25
N VAL A 278 21.95 8.85 -16.51
CA VAL A 278 21.33 9.43 -17.70
C VAL A 278 21.12 8.35 -18.78
N ASP A 279 20.26 8.62 -19.76
CA ASP A 279 19.96 7.68 -20.84
C ASP A 279 21.20 7.18 -21.60
N ASP A 280 22.22 8.04 -21.77
CA ASP A 280 23.46 7.70 -22.48
C ASP A 280 24.35 6.69 -21.72
N ASP A 281 24.08 6.42 -20.44
CA ASP A 281 24.78 5.39 -19.67
C ASP A 281 24.30 3.98 -20.04
N CYS A 282 23.12 3.87 -20.67
CA CYS A 282 22.57 2.58 -21.08
C CYS A 282 23.27 2.05 -22.33
N ALA A 283 23.73 0.79 -22.27
CA ALA A 283 24.49 0.17 -23.35
C ALA A 283 23.71 0.06 -24.66
N ASP A 284 22.38 -0.08 -24.58
CA ASP A 284 21.47 -0.09 -25.72
C ASP A 284 20.72 1.24 -25.81
N ALA A 285 20.77 1.90 -26.98
CA ALA A 285 20.04 3.13 -27.26
C ALA A 285 18.51 2.95 -27.29
N ALA A 286 18.03 1.70 -27.32
CA ALA A 286 16.63 1.35 -27.10
C ALA A 286 16.22 1.36 -25.62
N ASN A 287 17.15 1.59 -24.70
CA ASN A 287 16.89 1.78 -23.28
C ASN A 287 16.96 3.27 -22.89
N GLU A 288 16.34 3.60 -21.77
CA GLU A 288 16.41 4.90 -21.11
C GLU A 288 16.65 4.70 -19.62
N CYS A 289 17.14 5.73 -18.95
CA CYS A 289 17.44 5.66 -17.53
C CYS A 289 16.20 6.02 -16.71
N VAL A 290 15.62 5.03 -16.03
CA VAL A 290 14.48 5.23 -15.13
C VAL A 290 14.84 4.72 -13.75
N ALA A 291 14.76 5.62 -12.76
CA ALA A 291 15.08 5.30 -11.37
C ALA A 291 16.44 4.59 -11.19
N GLY A 292 17.47 5.13 -11.85
CA GLY A 292 18.83 4.61 -11.75
C GLY A 292 19.06 3.28 -12.47
N ARG A 293 18.08 2.79 -13.25
CA ARG A 293 18.13 1.50 -13.96
C ARG A 293 17.82 1.70 -15.44
N CYS A 294 18.58 1.01 -16.30
CA CYS A 294 18.31 0.98 -17.73
C CYS A 294 17.10 0.10 -18.02
N VAL A 295 16.01 0.72 -18.45
CA VAL A 295 14.78 0.05 -18.85
C VAL A 295 14.54 0.27 -20.33
N ARG A 296 13.77 -0.60 -20.98
CA ARG A 296 13.39 -0.42 -22.38
C ARG A 296 12.61 0.88 -22.55
N ARG A 297 13.11 1.78 -23.39
CA ARG A 297 12.46 3.04 -23.75
C ARG A 297 11.16 2.74 -24.52
N PRO A 298 10.02 3.33 -24.14
CA PRO A 298 8.80 3.21 -24.91
C PRO A 298 8.93 3.93 -26.26
N ALA A 299 8.06 3.62 -27.23
CA ALA A 299 8.09 4.34 -28.50
C ALA A 299 7.66 5.81 -28.32
N CYS A 300 6.83 6.09 -27.32
CA CYS A 300 6.37 7.43 -26.94
C CYS A 300 5.97 7.46 -25.46
N ARG A 301 6.04 8.64 -24.84
CA ARG A 301 5.48 8.97 -23.50
C ARG A 301 4.35 9.99 -23.59
N GLY A 302 4.30 10.77 -24.67
CA GLY A 302 3.20 11.65 -25.03
C GLY A 302 3.10 11.86 -26.53
N ASP A 303 2.04 12.55 -26.97
CA ASP A 303 1.74 12.75 -28.39
C ASP A 303 2.87 13.48 -29.15
N ASP A 304 3.59 14.38 -28.47
CA ASP A 304 4.75 15.10 -29.03
C ASP A 304 5.92 14.19 -29.42
N ASP A 305 5.96 12.94 -28.95
CA ASP A 305 6.97 11.95 -29.34
C ASP A 305 6.62 11.25 -30.67
N CYS A 306 5.39 11.42 -31.16
CA CYS A 306 4.88 10.77 -32.35
C CYS A 306 4.92 11.70 -33.58
N ALA A 307 5.05 11.09 -34.77
CA ALA A 307 5.13 11.85 -36.02
C ALA A 307 3.73 12.11 -36.62
N GLY A 308 3.50 13.33 -37.11
CA GLY A 308 2.28 13.66 -37.88
C GLY A 308 1.02 13.66 -37.02
N GLU A 309 -0.03 12.98 -37.47
CA GLU A 309 -1.34 12.87 -36.81
C GLU A 309 -1.44 11.61 -35.92
N GLN A 310 -0.30 11.14 -35.40
CA GLN A 310 -0.26 10.00 -34.49
C GLN A 310 -0.38 10.47 -33.04
N VAL A 311 -1.00 9.64 -32.20
CA VAL A 311 -1.10 9.85 -30.75
C VAL A 311 -0.36 8.74 -30.02
N CYS A 312 0.12 9.04 -28.82
CA CYS A 312 0.77 8.06 -27.97
C CYS A 312 -0.28 7.29 -27.18
N ALA A 313 -0.60 6.08 -27.64
CA ALA A 313 -1.54 5.19 -26.95
C ALA A 313 -0.84 3.88 -26.61
N GLY A 314 -0.92 3.46 -25.34
CA GLY A 314 -0.30 2.20 -24.92
C GLY A 314 1.22 2.16 -25.14
N LEU A 315 1.92 3.29 -25.00
CA LEU A 315 3.36 3.46 -25.25
C LEU A 315 3.77 3.22 -26.72
N ALA A 316 2.82 3.29 -27.65
CA ALA A 316 3.04 3.18 -29.08
C ALA A 316 2.43 4.38 -29.83
N CYS A 317 3.13 4.84 -30.87
CA CYS A 317 2.58 5.83 -31.80
C CYS A 317 1.57 5.14 -32.72
N VAL A 318 0.29 5.39 -32.47
CA VAL A 318 -0.82 4.88 -33.28
C VAL A 318 -1.47 6.04 -34.03
N ALA A 319 -2.19 5.76 -35.11
CA ALA A 319 -2.99 6.80 -35.75
C ALA A 319 -4.02 7.36 -34.75
N ALA A 320 -4.19 8.68 -34.70
CA ALA A 320 -5.26 9.29 -33.93
C ALA A 320 -6.60 8.65 -34.33
N PRO A 321 -7.44 8.22 -33.37
CA PRO A 321 -8.77 7.74 -33.71
C PRO A 321 -9.55 8.85 -34.40
N ALA A 322 -10.46 8.48 -35.30
CA ALA A 322 -11.31 9.46 -35.96
C ALA A 322 -12.09 10.26 -34.91
N ALA A 323 -12.17 11.58 -35.08
CA ALA A 323 -12.96 12.43 -34.21
C ALA A 323 -14.43 11.97 -34.24
N VAL A 324 -15.02 11.81 -33.05
CA VAL A 324 -16.43 11.49 -32.85
C VAL A 324 -17.08 12.67 -32.16
N ASP A 325 -18.32 13.00 -32.51
CA ASP A 325 -19.08 14.05 -31.85
C ASP A 325 -19.23 13.71 -30.35
N ALA A 326 -18.79 14.62 -29.48
CA ALA A 326 -18.97 14.48 -28.05
C ALA A 326 -20.45 14.69 -27.68
N ALA A 327 -21.03 13.77 -26.92
CA ALA A 327 -22.35 13.94 -26.33
C ALA A 327 -22.32 14.86 -25.09
N LEU A 328 -21.15 14.99 -24.47
CA LEU A 328 -20.93 15.82 -23.30
C LEU A 328 -19.52 16.45 -23.35
N VAL A 329 -19.43 17.75 -23.11
CA VAL A 329 -18.15 18.47 -23.02
C VAL A 329 -17.98 19.02 -21.61
N VAL A 330 -16.87 18.69 -20.97
CA VAL A 330 -16.48 19.27 -19.68
C VAL A 330 -15.36 20.27 -19.93
N LEU A 331 -15.53 21.48 -19.39
CA LEU A 331 -14.53 22.54 -19.43
C LEU A 331 -13.94 22.69 -18.02
N ALA A 332 -12.67 23.08 -17.91
CA ALA A 332 -12.10 23.54 -16.64
C ALA A 332 -11.01 24.55 -16.89
N ASP A 333 -10.80 25.41 -15.91
CA ASP A 333 -9.66 26.30 -15.78
C ASP A 333 -8.95 26.03 -14.45
N ALA A 334 -8.01 26.90 -14.08
CA ALA A 334 -7.34 26.85 -12.79
C ALA A 334 -8.30 26.97 -11.57
N LEU A 335 -9.55 27.40 -11.79
CA LEU A 335 -10.56 27.55 -10.74
C LEU A 335 -11.45 26.30 -10.59
N GLY A 336 -11.30 25.29 -11.45
CA GLY A 336 -12.04 24.02 -11.35
C GLY A 336 -12.86 23.70 -12.60
N ALA A 337 -13.59 22.58 -12.56
CA ALA A 337 -14.46 22.16 -13.66
C ALA A 337 -15.76 22.99 -13.74
N CYS A 338 -16.22 23.11 -14.97
CA CYS A 338 -17.56 23.46 -15.39
C CYS A 338 -18.27 22.14 -15.72
N ASP A 339 -19.18 21.67 -14.87
CA ASP A 339 -20.08 20.58 -15.29
C ASP A 339 -21.24 21.13 -16.14
N ALA A 340 -21.87 20.26 -16.94
CA ALA A 340 -22.98 20.66 -17.81
C ALA A 340 -24.31 20.86 -17.05
N ALA A 341 -24.38 20.48 -15.77
CA ALA A 341 -25.60 20.57 -14.98
C ALA A 341 -25.78 21.96 -14.33
N ALA A 342 -24.69 22.67 -14.04
CA ALA A 342 -24.70 24.04 -13.57
C ALA A 342 -24.09 24.97 -14.64
N ALA A 343 -24.83 25.98 -15.10
CA ALA A 343 -24.32 26.98 -16.03
C ALA A 343 -22.99 27.54 -15.52
N CYS A 344 -21.88 27.21 -16.19
CA CYS A 344 -20.56 27.56 -15.71
C CYS A 344 -20.41 29.07 -15.71
N GLN A 345 -20.38 29.69 -14.54
CA GLN A 345 -20.11 31.12 -14.42
C GLN A 345 -18.64 31.31 -14.05
N ARG A 346 -17.95 32.21 -14.76
CA ARG A 346 -16.57 32.58 -14.47
C ARG A 346 -16.46 34.09 -14.42
N ALA A 347 -15.99 34.61 -13.29
CA ALA A 347 -15.73 36.04 -13.15
C ALA A 347 -14.33 36.33 -13.70
N LEU A 348 -14.24 37.09 -14.80
CA LEU A 348 -12.98 37.52 -15.41
C LEU A 348 -12.86 39.04 -15.35
N PHE A 349 -11.66 39.53 -15.12
CA PHE A 349 -11.39 40.96 -15.19
C PHE A 349 -11.06 41.38 -16.63
N VAL A 350 -11.31 42.64 -16.97
CA VAL A 350 -10.88 43.21 -18.25
C VAL A 350 -9.34 43.19 -18.35
N GLY A 351 -8.81 42.65 -19.45
CA GLY A 351 -7.38 42.41 -19.67
C GLY A 351 -6.85 41.09 -19.11
N GLU A 352 -7.71 40.28 -18.48
CA GLU A 352 -7.37 38.93 -18.03
C GLU A 352 -7.58 37.92 -19.16
N ALA A 353 -6.66 36.97 -19.26
CA ALA A 353 -6.82 35.77 -20.07
C ALA A 353 -6.84 34.55 -19.17
N THR A 354 -7.68 33.57 -19.51
CA THR A 354 -7.70 32.28 -18.83
C THR A 354 -7.73 31.16 -19.86
N ASP A 355 -6.98 30.10 -19.58
CA ASP A 355 -6.95 28.91 -20.42
C ASP A 355 -7.96 27.90 -19.88
N PHE A 356 -8.88 27.47 -20.77
CA PHE A 356 -9.73 26.32 -20.50
C PHE A 356 -9.15 25.07 -21.16
N VAL A 357 -9.14 23.99 -20.38
CA VAL A 357 -8.98 22.63 -20.88
C VAL A 357 -10.38 22.06 -21.08
N ALA A 358 -10.63 21.46 -22.24
CA ALA A 358 -11.87 20.73 -22.50
C ALA A 358 -11.60 19.24 -22.69
N ALA A 359 -12.53 18.43 -22.21
CA ALA A 359 -12.61 17.01 -22.52
C ALA A 359 -14.01 16.68 -23.05
N GLY A 360 -14.05 15.99 -24.20
CA GLY A 360 -15.28 15.46 -24.77
C GLY A 360 -15.53 14.03 -24.30
N PHE A 361 -16.79 13.69 -24.08
CA PHE A 361 -17.26 12.36 -23.69
C PHE A 361 -18.46 11.96 -24.56
N ASP A 362 -18.61 10.66 -24.82
CA ASP A 362 -19.83 10.11 -25.43
C ASP A 362 -20.97 9.98 -24.40
N ALA A 363 -22.11 9.41 -24.82
CA ALA A 363 -23.29 9.28 -23.97
C ALA A 363 -23.07 8.31 -22.81
N GLU A 364 -22.13 7.39 -22.95
CA GLU A 364 -21.70 6.41 -21.97
C GLU A 364 -20.60 6.97 -21.04
N GLY A 365 -20.17 8.22 -21.24
CA GLY A 365 -19.15 8.89 -20.43
C GLY A 365 -17.71 8.45 -20.76
N VAL A 366 -17.50 7.74 -21.87
CA VAL A 366 -16.16 7.41 -22.37
C VAL A 366 -15.58 8.65 -23.04
N ALA A 367 -14.30 8.95 -22.76
CA ALA A 367 -13.63 10.06 -23.43
C ALA A 367 -13.60 9.82 -24.95
N VAL A 368 -13.89 10.87 -25.74
CA VAL A 368 -13.75 10.87 -27.20
C VAL A 368 -12.53 11.68 -27.62
N VAL A 369 -11.92 11.32 -28.75
CA VAL A 369 -10.70 11.96 -29.24
C VAL A 369 -11.02 13.34 -29.78
N GLY A 370 -10.27 14.33 -29.31
CA GLY A 370 -10.45 15.74 -29.65
C GLY A 370 -10.52 16.58 -28.40
N ALA A 371 -9.35 17.08 -27.95
CA ALA A 371 -9.30 18.09 -26.91
C ALA A 371 -9.63 19.46 -27.52
N PHE A 372 -10.78 20.02 -27.18
CA PHE A 372 -11.10 21.40 -27.51
C PHE A 372 -10.35 22.33 -26.54
N ALA A 373 -9.04 22.50 -26.70
CA ALA A 373 -8.33 23.56 -25.99
C ALA A 373 -9.01 24.89 -26.35
N ALA A 374 -9.48 25.61 -25.32
CA ALA A 374 -10.16 26.88 -25.48
C ALA A 374 -9.44 27.95 -24.67
N THR A 375 -8.61 28.76 -25.33
CA THR A 375 -8.09 29.96 -24.68
C THR A 375 -9.16 31.04 -24.77
N VAL A 376 -9.53 31.61 -23.62
CA VAL A 376 -10.49 32.71 -23.53
C VAL A 376 -9.76 33.94 -23.01
N ALA A 377 -9.69 34.98 -23.85
CA ALA A 377 -9.14 36.28 -23.48
C ALA A 377 -10.25 37.32 -23.40
N VAL A 378 -10.18 38.21 -22.40
CA VAL A 378 -11.06 39.37 -22.28
C VAL A 378 -10.25 40.63 -22.60
N ASP A 379 -10.43 41.15 -23.81
CA ASP A 379 -9.77 42.37 -24.27
C ASP A 379 -10.65 43.61 -24.02
N GLU A 380 -10.01 44.77 -23.88
CA GLU A 380 -10.71 46.06 -24.00
C GLU A 380 -11.17 46.22 -25.45
N GLY A 381 -12.48 46.20 -25.69
CA GLY A 381 -13.01 46.27 -27.05
C GLY A 381 -12.91 47.67 -27.64
N GLY A 382 -11.82 47.90 -28.38
CA GLY A 382 -11.68 48.95 -29.39
C GLY A 382 -12.28 50.31 -29.03
N GLU A 383 -12.85 51.01 -30.01
CA GLU A 383 -13.41 52.37 -29.83
C GLU A 383 -14.66 52.41 -28.94
N THR A 384 -15.29 51.27 -28.65
CA THR A 384 -16.53 51.17 -27.86
C THR A 384 -16.29 51.05 -26.36
N GLY A 385 -15.10 50.62 -25.93
CA GLY A 385 -14.79 50.35 -24.52
C GLY A 385 -15.57 49.17 -23.91
N GLU A 386 -16.38 48.45 -24.68
CA GLU A 386 -17.06 47.23 -24.24
C GLU A 386 -16.06 46.07 -24.23
N PRO A 387 -16.04 45.20 -23.21
CA PRO A 387 -15.14 44.06 -23.19
C PRO A 387 -15.46 43.06 -24.31
N VAL A 388 -14.41 42.65 -25.04
CA VAL A 388 -14.52 41.65 -26.11
C VAL A 388 -13.94 40.34 -25.59
N ILE A 389 -14.74 39.28 -25.64
CA ILE A 389 -14.28 37.94 -25.29
C ILE A 389 -13.88 37.22 -26.57
N THR A 390 -12.62 36.84 -26.66
CA THR A 390 -12.11 36.04 -27.77
C THR A 390 -11.86 34.63 -27.26
N ALA A 391 -12.63 33.65 -27.77
CA ALA A 391 -12.43 32.24 -27.48
C ALA A 391 -11.86 31.56 -28.72
N THR A 392 -10.72 30.87 -28.61
CA THR A 392 -10.19 30.07 -29.73
C THR A 392 -10.38 28.61 -29.42
N VAL A 393 -11.20 27.91 -30.20
CA VAL A 393 -11.57 26.51 -29.99
C VAL A 393 -11.11 25.70 -31.19
N ALA A 394 -10.19 24.74 -30.97
CA ALA A 394 -9.67 23.88 -32.05
C ALA A 394 -9.14 24.64 -33.28
N GLY A 395 -8.58 25.84 -33.07
CA GLY A 395 -8.05 26.71 -34.14
C GLY A 395 -9.05 27.69 -34.75
N ASP A 396 -10.34 27.57 -34.44
CA ASP A 396 -11.36 28.54 -34.84
C ASP A 396 -11.55 29.60 -33.75
N THR A 397 -11.39 30.87 -34.11
CA THR A 397 -11.61 32.00 -33.19
C THR A 397 -13.08 32.43 -33.22
N VAL A 398 -13.77 32.26 -32.09
CA VAL A 398 -15.12 32.78 -31.84
C VAL A 398 -14.98 34.06 -31.01
N THR A 399 -15.30 35.20 -31.61
CA THR A 399 -15.35 36.48 -30.90
C THR A 399 -16.78 36.75 -30.42
N VAL A 400 -16.96 36.93 -29.12
CA VAL A 400 -18.22 37.32 -28.49
C VAL A 400 -18.05 38.71 -27.89
N VAL A 401 -18.78 39.68 -28.42
CA VAL A 401 -18.84 41.03 -27.83
C VAL A 401 -19.81 40.98 -26.64
N ALA A 402 -19.34 41.32 -25.44
CA ALA A 402 -20.20 41.41 -24.28
C ALA A 402 -21.04 42.70 -24.41
N ALA A 403 -22.30 42.56 -24.81
CA ALA A 403 -23.22 43.70 -24.90
C ALA A 403 -23.57 44.19 -23.49
N GLY A 404 -22.94 45.27 -23.05
CA GLY A 404 -23.16 45.90 -21.74
C GLY A 404 -22.53 45.18 -20.53
N SER A 405 -22.72 45.80 -19.36
CA SER A 405 -22.01 45.53 -18.10
C SER A 405 -22.53 44.31 -17.33
N GLY A 406 -22.41 43.08 -17.83
CA GLY A 406 -22.66 41.99 -16.87
C GLY A 406 -22.49 40.54 -17.25
N ALA A 407 -22.60 40.15 -18.52
CA ALA A 407 -22.24 38.78 -18.89
C ALA A 407 -22.06 38.58 -20.40
N ALA A 408 -21.11 37.73 -20.76
CA ALA A 408 -21.02 37.11 -22.07
C ALA A 408 -21.25 35.61 -21.95
N ARG A 409 -21.73 34.96 -23.01
CA ARG A 409 -21.86 33.50 -23.07
C ARG A 409 -21.06 33.00 -24.26
N VAL A 410 -20.14 32.07 -24.02
CA VAL A 410 -19.43 31.31 -25.04
C VAL A 410 -19.97 29.89 -25.01
N THR A 411 -20.40 29.38 -26.16
CA THR A 411 -20.87 28.00 -26.32
C THR A 411 -19.83 27.19 -27.10
N VAL A 412 -19.42 26.05 -26.55
CA VAL A 412 -18.53 25.07 -27.17
C VAL A 412 -19.27 23.74 -27.23
N GLY A 413 -19.81 23.39 -28.40
CA GLY A 413 -20.81 22.32 -28.50
C GLY A 413 -22.04 22.65 -27.65
N ASP A 414 -22.44 21.71 -26.79
CA ASP A 414 -23.56 21.91 -25.85
C ASP A 414 -23.14 22.57 -24.52
N ALA A 415 -21.84 22.71 -24.26
CA ALA A 415 -21.35 23.39 -23.06
C ALA A 415 -21.45 24.91 -23.25
N SER A 416 -22.00 25.63 -22.26
CA SER A 416 -22.03 27.09 -22.24
C SER A 416 -21.30 27.64 -21.01
N VAL A 417 -20.27 28.46 -21.23
CA VAL A 417 -19.61 29.23 -20.18
C VAL A 417 -20.13 30.65 -20.22
N ARG A 418 -20.65 31.11 -19.09
CA ARG A 418 -21.06 32.49 -18.88
C ARG A 418 -19.93 33.23 -18.17
N PHE A 419 -19.36 34.21 -18.82
CA PHE A 419 -18.37 35.09 -18.22
C PHE A 419 -19.06 36.29 -17.60
N VAL A 420 -18.74 36.60 -16.34
CA VAL A 420 -19.11 37.86 -15.69
C VAL A 420 -17.90 38.77 -15.82
N VAL A 421 -18.03 39.83 -16.62
CA VAL A 421 -16.94 40.79 -16.81
C VAL A 421 -17.04 41.87 -15.74
N VAL A 422 -15.98 42.01 -14.95
CA VAL A 422 -15.94 42.97 -13.84
C VAL A 422 -15.24 44.25 -14.29
N ASP A 423 -15.90 45.40 -14.07
CA ASP A 423 -15.41 46.72 -14.47
C ASP A 423 -14.08 47.07 -13.74
N PRO A 424 -13.03 47.49 -14.47
CA PRO A 424 -11.72 47.81 -13.89
C PRO A 424 -11.70 49.04 -12.96
N ALA A 425 -12.72 49.89 -12.95
CA ALA A 425 -12.67 51.18 -12.24
C ALA A 425 -12.90 51.10 -10.71
N ALA A 426 -13.34 49.95 -10.17
CA ALA A 426 -13.57 49.78 -8.73
C ALA A 426 -12.40 49.04 -8.04
N PRO A 427 -11.93 49.48 -6.86
CA PRO A 427 -11.01 48.69 -6.02
C PRO A 427 -11.78 47.51 -5.40
N LEU A 428 -11.39 46.28 -5.77
CA LEU A 428 -12.36 45.19 -5.84
C LEU A 428 -11.81 43.83 -5.41
N ALA A 429 -12.59 43.14 -4.58
CA ALA A 429 -12.42 41.72 -4.29
C ALA A 429 -13.49 40.91 -5.06
N VAL A 430 -13.06 39.97 -5.91
CA VAL A 430 -13.96 38.98 -6.54
C VAL A 430 -13.90 37.69 -5.74
N LEU A 431 -15.03 37.23 -5.26
CA LEU A 431 -15.18 35.95 -4.58
C LEU A 431 -15.68 34.91 -5.57
N VAL A 432 -14.95 33.81 -5.68
CA VAL A 432 -15.34 32.65 -6.50
C VAL A 432 -15.46 31.41 -5.64
N GLN A 433 -16.50 30.61 -5.85
CA GLN A 433 -16.64 29.29 -5.24
C GLN A 433 -15.72 28.30 -5.94
N ARG A 434 -14.95 27.50 -5.20
CA ARG A 434 -13.94 26.61 -5.79
C ARG A 434 -14.53 25.44 -6.59
N ALA A 435 -15.58 24.75 -6.13
CA ALA A 435 -16.11 23.61 -6.88
C ALA A 435 -16.72 24.04 -8.21
N THR A 436 -17.41 25.19 -8.22
CA THR A 436 -18.20 25.63 -9.37
C THR A 436 -17.48 26.68 -10.22
N GLY A 437 -16.44 27.32 -9.68
CA GLY A 437 -15.81 28.55 -10.16
C GLY A 437 -16.78 29.74 -10.32
N ALA A 438 -18.03 29.59 -9.86
CA ALA A 438 -19.07 30.60 -9.96
C ALA A 438 -18.80 31.74 -8.97
N PRO A 439 -19.26 32.96 -9.27
CA PRO A 439 -19.19 34.05 -8.32
C PRO A 439 -19.98 33.72 -7.05
N ALA A 440 -19.37 33.94 -5.89
CA ALA A 440 -20.00 33.63 -4.61
C ALA A 440 -20.86 34.83 -4.14
N ALA A 441 -22.17 34.74 -4.35
CA ALA A 441 -23.11 35.76 -3.92
C ALA A 441 -23.36 35.74 -2.40
N ALA A 442 -23.76 36.87 -1.82
CA ALA A 442 -24.13 37.01 -0.40
C ALA A 442 -23.00 36.66 0.60
N VAL A 443 -21.76 36.62 0.13
CA VAL A 443 -20.58 36.45 0.98
C VAL A 443 -20.23 37.79 1.60
N VAL A 444 -20.08 37.80 2.92
CA VAL A 444 -19.63 38.97 3.66
C VAL A 444 -18.11 39.01 3.69
N VAL A 445 -17.54 40.08 3.12
CA VAL A 445 -16.11 40.37 3.14
C VAL A 445 -15.84 41.48 4.15
N ASP A 446 -15.01 41.22 5.16
CA ASP A 446 -14.52 42.21 6.11
C ASP A 446 -13.04 42.53 5.80
N VAL A 447 -12.73 43.78 5.54
CA VAL A 447 -11.35 44.25 5.30
C VAL A 447 -11.07 45.41 6.23
N GLY A 448 -10.18 45.21 7.20
CA GLY A 448 -9.83 46.25 8.17
C GLY A 448 -11.01 46.76 9.02
N GLY A 449 -12.03 45.93 9.26
CA GLY A 449 -13.24 46.29 10.01
C GLY A 449 -14.35 46.92 9.16
N VAL A 450 -14.15 47.03 7.84
CA VAL A 450 -15.18 47.43 6.89
C VAL A 450 -15.80 46.18 6.30
N THR A 451 -17.09 45.98 6.52
CA THR A 451 -17.83 44.82 6.04
C THR A 451 -18.63 45.16 4.78
N VAL A 452 -18.41 44.44 3.68
CA VAL A 452 -19.14 44.55 2.41
C VAL A 452 -19.73 43.18 2.07
N THR A 453 -20.99 43.13 1.65
CA THR A 453 -21.57 41.89 1.11
C THR A 453 -21.37 41.84 -0.39
N ALA A 454 -20.84 40.74 -0.89
CA ALA A 454 -20.65 40.51 -2.31
C ALA A 454 -21.98 40.45 -3.05
N GLY A 455 -22.04 41.10 -4.21
CA GLY A 455 -23.18 41.05 -5.12
C GLY A 455 -23.38 39.67 -5.75
N ASP A 456 -24.41 39.54 -6.59
CA ASP A 456 -24.68 38.31 -7.36
C ASP A 456 -23.56 37.97 -8.37
N ASP A 457 -22.73 38.96 -8.69
CA ASP A 457 -21.51 38.86 -9.48
C ASP A 457 -20.27 38.46 -8.66
N GLY A 458 -20.45 38.14 -7.37
CA GLY A 458 -19.38 37.77 -6.45
C GLY A 458 -18.45 38.93 -6.10
N VAL A 459 -18.82 40.16 -6.45
CA VAL A 459 -17.98 41.35 -6.26
C VAL A 459 -18.27 41.98 -4.91
N ALA A 460 -17.23 42.12 -4.07
CA ALA A 460 -17.23 43.00 -2.92
C ALA A 460 -16.37 44.23 -3.22
N ALA A 461 -17.03 45.37 -3.49
CA ALA A 461 -16.37 46.64 -3.78
C ALA A 461 -16.24 47.49 -2.51
N PHE A 462 -15.03 48.03 -2.28
CA PHE A 462 -14.75 48.87 -1.12
C PHE A 462 -14.48 50.31 -1.56
N ASP A 463 -15.41 51.23 -1.29
CA ASP A 463 -15.23 52.64 -1.63
C ASP A 463 -15.32 53.53 -0.38
N PRO A 464 -14.20 54.15 0.07
CA PRO A 464 -12.83 54.03 -0.44
C PRO A 464 -12.17 52.68 -0.06
N PRO A 465 -11.06 52.28 -0.71
CA PRO A 465 -10.32 51.10 -0.30
C PRO A 465 -9.84 51.28 1.15
N PRO A 466 -10.04 50.29 2.03
CA PRO A 466 -9.66 50.39 3.44
C PRO A 466 -8.13 50.57 3.53
N ALA A 467 -7.71 51.68 4.14
CA ALA A 467 -6.29 51.98 4.32
C ALA A 467 -5.76 51.29 5.58
N GLY A 468 -4.65 50.56 5.47
CA GLY A 468 -4.00 49.93 6.61
C GLY A 468 -4.58 48.56 6.98
N ALA A 469 -5.19 47.87 6.02
CA ALA A 469 -5.80 46.57 6.25
C ALA A 469 -4.76 45.46 6.07
N ALA A 470 -4.34 44.86 7.19
CA ALA A 470 -3.47 43.68 7.17
C ALA A 470 -4.22 42.37 6.88
N ALA A 471 -5.55 42.36 6.82
CA ALA A 471 -6.31 41.14 6.60
C ALA A 471 -7.61 41.39 5.83
N VAL A 472 -7.90 40.54 4.85
CA VAL A 472 -9.26 40.33 4.31
C VAL A 472 -9.84 39.09 4.95
N LEU A 473 -11.09 39.17 5.41
CA LEU A 473 -11.91 38.08 5.90
C LEU A 473 -13.05 37.90 4.91
N ALA A 474 -13.34 36.69 4.44
CA ALA A 474 -14.55 36.43 3.66
C ALA A 474 -15.33 35.28 4.27
N ARG A 475 -16.64 35.49 4.50
CA ARG A 475 -17.57 34.56 5.16
C ARG A 475 -18.85 34.41 4.37
N ASP A 476 -19.21 33.18 4.00
CA ASP A 476 -20.54 32.92 3.44
C ASP A 476 -21.60 33.00 4.55
N VAL A 477 -22.51 33.97 4.43
CA VAL A 477 -23.56 34.21 5.44
C VAL A 477 -24.64 33.14 5.38
N ALA A 478 -24.94 32.62 4.19
CA ALA A 478 -25.98 31.64 3.98
C ALA A 478 -25.50 30.24 4.39
N ALA A 479 -24.27 29.89 4.02
CA ALA A 479 -23.66 28.61 4.38
C ALA A 479 -23.07 28.60 5.80
N ARG A 480 -22.93 29.77 6.45
CA ARG A 480 -22.24 29.98 7.74
C ARG A 480 -20.76 29.53 7.74
N ARG A 481 -20.10 29.44 6.58
CA ARG A 481 -18.84 28.69 6.46
C ARG A 481 -17.81 29.37 5.55
N GLY A 482 -16.53 29.08 5.81
CA GLY A 482 -15.36 29.56 5.08
C GLY A 482 -14.80 30.85 5.64
N LEU A 483 -13.50 30.87 5.94
CA LEU A 483 -12.75 32.05 6.35
C LEU A 483 -11.43 32.09 5.59
N LEU A 484 -11.31 32.99 4.61
CA LEU A 484 -10.06 33.25 3.92
C LEU A 484 -9.39 34.46 4.57
N LEU A 485 -8.13 34.34 5.00
CA LEU A 485 -7.36 35.43 5.59
C LEU A 485 -6.15 35.76 4.71
N VAL A 486 -6.24 36.83 3.93
CA VAL A 486 -5.14 37.30 3.08
C VAL A 486 -4.36 38.37 3.84
N ASP A 487 -3.07 38.14 4.10
CA ASP A 487 -2.16 39.15 4.68
C ASP A 487 -1.55 40.03 3.56
N ASP A 488 -1.08 41.23 3.92
CA ASP A 488 -0.47 42.21 3.00
C ASP A 488 -1.38 42.70 1.83
N VAL A 489 -2.66 42.86 2.14
CA VAL A 489 -3.67 43.42 1.22
C VAL A 489 -3.28 44.82 0.78
N ASP A 490 -2.68 45.60 1.69
CA ASP A 490 -2.23 46.97 1.41
C ASP A 490 -1.23 47.03 0.26
N ALA A 491 -0.25 46.12 0.15
CA ALA A 491 0.70 46.12 -0.97
C ALA A 491 0.04 45.76 -2.31
N ARG A 492 -0.87 44.78 -2.31
CA ARG A 492 -1.60 44.37 -3.53
C ARG A 492 -2.60 45.43 -3.97
N VAL A 493 -3.37 46.00 -3.04
CA VAL A 493 -4.36 47.07 -3.32
C VAL A 493 -3.67 48.37 -3.72
N ALA A 494 -2.55 48.76 -3.06
CA ALA A 494 -1.81 49.98 -3.40
C ALA A 494 -1.16 49.94 -4.79
N ALA A 495 -0.90 48.75 -5.35
CA ALA A 495 -0.45 48.57 -6.72
C ALA A 495 -1.59 48.70 -7.76
N GLY A 496 -2.81 49.09 -7.35
CA GLY A 496 -4.01 49.00 -8.20
C GLY A 496 -4.47 47.56 -8.39
N GLY A 497 -4.01 46.64 -7.54
CA GLY A 497 -4.21 45.21 -7.69
C GLY A 497 -5.62 44.78 -7.35
N ARG A 498 -6.17 43.96 -8.25
CA ARG A 498 -7.43 43.24 -8.09
C ARG A 498 -7.17 42.02 -7.21
N LEU A 499 -8.07 41.73 -6.27
CA LEU A 499 -7.94 40.55 -5.42
C LEU A 499 -9.00 39.51 -5.82
N ARG A 500 -8.58 38.35 -6.31
CA ARG A 500 -9.48 37.20 -6.48
C ARG A 500 -9.33 36.29 -5.26
N LEU A 501 -10.45 36.04 -4.60
CA LEU A 501 -10.56 35.22 -3.41
C LEU A 501 -11.30 33.94 -3.80
N VAL A 502 -10.61 32.81 -3.75
CA VAL A 502 -11.22 31.51 -3.98
C VAL A 502 -11.75 31.00 -2.63
N LEU A 503 -13.07 31.03 -2.47
CA LEU A 503 -13.73 30.40 -1.35
C LEU A 503 -13.70 28.89 -1.57
N GLY A 504 -13.13 28.16 -0.62
CA GLY A 504 -13.35 26.72 -0.58
C GLY A 504 -14.85 26.46 -0.46
N ASP A 505 -15.33 25.39 -1.09
CA ASP A 505 -16.69 24.94 -0.85
C ASP A 505 -16.80 24.72 0.66
N GLY A 506 -17.73 25.40 1.32
CA GLY A 506 -17.93 25.33 2.77
C GLY A 506 -18.36 23.93 3.25
N GLY A 507 -18.09 22.87 2.52
CA GLY A 507 -18.03 21.53 3.09
C GLY A 507 -16.80 21.47 3.97
N ALA A 508 -16.99 21.31 5.28
CA ALA A 508 -15.97 20.75 6.14
C ALA A 508 -15.29 19.63 5.37
N SER A 509 -14.03 19.76 4.99
CA SER A 509 -13.26 18.66 4.43
C SER A 509 -12.95 17.62 5.51
N SER A 510 -13.88 17.37 6.45
CA SER A 510 -14.05 15.98 6.83
C SER A 510 -14.20 15.23 5.51
N PRO A 511 -13.49 14.10 5.30
CA PRO A 511 -13.77 13.22 4.16
C PRO A 511 -15.27 12.94 3.96
N SER A 512 -16.13 13.24 4.94
CA SER A 512 -17.59 13.12 4.90
C SER A 512 -18.43 14.32 4.43
N SER A 513 -17.92 15.49 3.99
CA SER A 513 -18.82 16.55 3.46
C SER A 513 -19.08 16.45 1.94
N PRO A 514 -20.33 16.17 1.51
CA PRO A 514 -20.67 15.53 0.23
C PRO A 514 -20.96 16.49 -0.93
N ALA A 515 -20.76 17.79 -0.79
CA ALA A 515 -21.23 18.76 -1.80
C ALA A 515 -20.57 18.61 -3.18
N ALA A 516 -19.45 17.90 -3.28
CA ALA A 516 -18.78 17.55 -4.53
C ALA A 516 -18.71 16.03 -4.81
N ALA A 517 -19.25 15.20 -3.91
CA ALA A 517 -19.27 13.75 -4.09
C ALA A 517 -20.32 13.38 -5.17
N GLY A 518 -19.88 12.63 -6.17
CA GLY A 518 -20.76 12.00 -7.14
C GLY A 518 -21.61 10.89 -6.50
N SER A 519 -22.50 10.31 -7.30
CA SER A 519 -23.24 9.12 -6.89
C SER A 519 -22.24 8.04 -6.48
N PRO A 520 -22.43 7.39 -5.31
CA PRO A 520 -21.60 6.26 -4.94
C PRO A 520 -21.68 5.17 -6.00
N VAL A 521 -20.62 4.39 -6.16
CA VAL A 521 -20.53 3.27 -7.11
C VAL A 521 -20.09 2.02 -6.37
N LEU A 522 -20.72 0.89 -6.69
CA LEU A 522 -20.26 -0.43 -6.26
C LEU A 522 -19.49 -1.07 -7.41
N ALA A 523 -18.29 -1.59 -7.14
CA ALA A 523 -17.49 -2.25 -8.15
C ALA A 523 -17.13 -3.68 -7.75
N THR A 524 -17.20 -4.61 -8.69
CA THR A 524 -16.59 -5.94 -8.56
C THR A 524 -15.34 -5.99 -9.42
N VAL A 525 -14.20 -6.36 -8.86
CA VAL A 525 -13.03 -6.74 -9.64
C VAL A 525 -13.11 -8.22 -9.94
N GLN A 526 -13.27 -8.57 -11.21
CA GLN A 526 -13.25 -9.96 -11.65
C GLN A 526 -11.81 -10.34 -11.97
N THR A 527 -11.36 -11.47 -11.42
CA THR A 527 -10.03 -11.99 -11.73
C THR A 527 -10.03 -12.50 -13.16
N THR A 528 -8.97 -12.23 -13.91
CA THR A 528 -8.88 -12.78 -15.28
C THR A 528 -8.69 -14.30 -15.26
N GLY A 529 -8.15 -14.82 -14.16
CA GLY A 529 -7.86 -16.23 -13.96
C GLY A 529 -6.57 -16.69 -14.62
N ASP A 530 -5.78 -15.77 -15.20
CA ASP A 530 -4.41 -16.05 -15.63
C ASP A 530 -3.40 -15.93 -14.48
N GLU A 531 -3.79 -15.35 -13.36
CA GLU A 531 -2.95 -15.20 -12.18
C GLU A 531 -2.92 -16.50 -11.35
N LEU A 532 -1.74 -16.87 -10.86
CA LEU A 532 -1.56 -18.04 -10.00
C LEU A 532 -1.85 -17.67 -8.54
N GLY A 533 -2.93 -18.20 -7.97
CA GLY A 533 -3.13 -18.11 -6.53
C GLY A 533 -4.58 -18.34 -6.07
N PRO A 534 -4.78 -18.86 -4.85
CA PRO A 534 -6.11 -19.03 -4.28
C PRO A 534 -6.82 -17.73 -3.86
N VAL A 535 -6.10 -16.65 -3.57
CA VAL A 535 -6.69 -15.41 -3.01
C VAL A 535 -6.66 -14.29 -4.05
N GLY A 536 -7.82 -13.88 -4.54
CA GLY A 536 -7.96 -12.74 -5.45
C GLY A 536 -8.16 -11.43 -4.69
N ILE A 537 -7.24 -10.50 -4.85
CA ILE A 537 -7.32 -9.15 -4.29
C ILE A 537 -7.54 -8.18 -5.43
N GLY A 538 -8.61 -7.40 -5.35
CA GLY A 538 -8.88 -6.31 -6.26
C GLY A 538 -8.97 -4.98 -5.51
N ALA A 539 -8.58 -3.90 -6.17
CA ALA A 539 -8.88 -2.55 -5.70
C ALA A 539 -9.42 -1.72 -6.85
N VAL A 540 -10.34 -0.81 -6.56
CA VAL A 540 -10.87 0.13 -7.54
C VAL A 540 -10.72 1.52 -6.96
N LEU A 541 -9.85 2.35 -7.55
CA LEU A 541 -9.58 3.69 -7.05
C LEU A 541 -10.41 4.71 -7.86
N PRO A 542 -11.19 5.59 -7.22
CA PRO A 542 -12.04 6.52 -7.95
C PRO A 542 -11.23 7.66 -8.58
N ALA A 543 -11.78 8.27 -9.62
CA ALA A 543 -11.32 9.59 -10.05
C ALA A 543 -11.62 10.63 -8.97
N LEU A 544 -10.65 11.49 -8.71
CA LEU A 544 -10.67 12.48 -7.64
C LEU A 544 -10.88 13.89 -8.19
N ALA A 545 -11.12 14.89 -7.34
CA ALA A 545 -11.31 16.27 -7.81
C ALA A 545 -10.02 16.93 -8.33
N GLY A 546 -8.88 16.35 -8.00
CA GLY A 546 -7.55 16.80 -8.40
C GLY A 546 -6.47 15.91 -7.80
N PRO A 547 -5.24 15.95 -8.33
CA PRO A 547 -4.10 15.16 -7.83
C PRO A 547 -3.77 15.47 -6.37
N GLU A 548 -4.10 16.67 -5.89
CA GLU A 548 -3.89 17.05 -4.50
C GLU A 548 -4.81 16.34 -3.50
N ARG A 549 -5.86 15.65 -3.99
CA ARG A 549 -6.77 14.81 -3.20
C ARG A 549 -6.41 13.32 -3.27
N ALA A 550 -5.33 12.96 -3.99
CA ALA A 550 -4.87 11.58 -4.14
C ALA A 550 -4.09 11.09 -2.92
N ASP A 551 -4.59 11.38 -1.72
CA ASP A 551 -4.11 10.81 -0.48
C ASP A 551 -4.71 9.41 -0.25
N VAL A 552 -4.31 8.73 0.82
CA VAL A 552 -4.77 7.36 1.09
C VAL A 552 -6.29 7.32 1.27
N VAL A 553 -6.88 8.28 1.97
CA VAL A 553 -8.34 8.32 2.20
C VAL A 553 -9.10 8.58 0.90
N GLY A 554 -8.63 9.53 0.08
CA GLY A 554 -9.25 9.86 -1.20
C GLY A 554 -9.23 8.70 -2.18
N LEU A 555 -8.11 7.98 -2.27
CA LEU A 555 -7.98 6.84 -3.18
C LEU A 555 -8.65 5.58 -2.65
N PHE A 556 -8.39 5.24 -1.41
CA PHE A 556 -8.75 3.94 -0.88
C PHE A 556 -10.05 3.93 -0.08
N GLY A 557 -10.58 5.11 0.24
CA GLY A 557 -11.80 5.30 1.01
C GLY A 557 -11.60 5.11 2.50
N ALA A 558 -12.71 5.17 3.24
CA ALA A 558 -12.74 4.83 4.65
C ALA A 558 -12.46 3.34 4.86
N VAL A 559 -12.21 2.95 6.11
CA VAL A 559 -12.14 1.54 6.50
C VAL A 559 -13.54 0.96 6.38
N ALA A 560 -13.65 -0.27 5.88
CA ALA A 560 -14.89 -1.02 5.94
C ALA A 560 -14.61 -2.49 6.27
N LEU A 561 -15.57 -3.12 6.94
CA LEU A 561 -15.42 -4.46 7.46
C LEU A 561 -15.76 -5.53 6.40
N GLY A 562 -14.80 -6.42 6.14
CA GLY A 562 -15.00 -7.71 5.50
C GLY A 562 -15.08 -8.84 6.52
N GLN A 563 -15.40 -10.06 6.08
CA GLN A 563 -15.39 -11.23 6.97
C GLN A 563 -14.87 -12.48 6.26
N VAL A 564 -13.93 -13.19 6.89
CA VAL A 564 -13.49 -14.51 6.44
C VAL A 564 -14.14 -15.56 7.33
N THR A 565 -14.86 -16.52 6.76
CA THR A 565 -15.40 -17.64 7.54
C THR A 565 -14.47 -18.85 7.45
N LEU A 566 -13.88 -19.23 8.58
CA LEU A 566 -13.07 -20.43 8.71
C LEU A 566 -13.87 -21.54 9.41
N PRO A 567 -13.80 -22.81 8.98
CA PRO A 567 -14.60 -23.90 9.55
C PRO A 567 -14.45 -24.10 11.07
N ILE A 568 -13.26 -23.80 11.63
CA ILE A 568 -12.94 -24.01 13.05
C ILE A 568 -13.06 -22.71 13.86
N LEU A 569 -12.66 -21.57 13.29
CA LEU A 569 -12.57 -20.29 14.01
C LEU A 569 -13.82 -19.41 13.86
N GLY A 570 -14.75 -19.76 12.96
CA GLY A 570 -15.92 -18.95 12.66
C GLY A 570 -15.60 -17.74 11.77
N ALA A 571 -16.42 -16.70 11.86
CA ALA A 571 -16.21 -15.46 11.12
C ALA A 571 -15.15 -14.60 11.80
N ILE A 572 -14.09 -14.26 11.07
CA ILE A 572 -13.03 -13.34 11.50
C ILE A 572 -13.26 -12.02 10.76
N PRO A 573 -13.53 -10.90 11.46
CA PRO A 573 -13.66 -9.60 10.83
C PRO A 573 -12.31 -9.13 10.27
N LEU A 574 -12.34 -8.54 9.08
CA LEU A 574 -11.18 -7.94 8.42
C LEU A 574 -11.43 -6.46 8.16
N ALA A 575 -10.54 -5.60 8.62
CA ALA A 575 -10.58 -4.18 8.26
C ALA A 575 -9.88 -3.98 6.91
N LEU A 576 -10.62 -3.56 5.89
CA LEU A 576 -10.10 -3.32 4.54
C LEU A 576 -10.50 -1.91 4.09
N PRO A 577 -9.67 -1.19 3.32
CA PRO A 577 -10.11 0.07 2.74
C PRO A 577 -11.32 -0.13 1.81
N ALA A 578 -12.21 0.85 1.75
CA ALA A 578 -13.51 0.74 1.07
C ALA A 578 -13.41 0.38 -0.41
N SER A 579 -12.35 0.87 -1.06
CA SER A 579 -12.00 0.59 -2.46
C SER A 579 -11.60 -0.86 -2.77
N PHE A 580 -11.40 -1.71 -1.76
CA PHE A 580 -10.95 -3.09 -1.96
C PHE A 580 -12.11 -4.04 -2.17
N SER A 581 -11.90 -5.01 -3.06
CA SER A 581 -12.66 -6.25 -3.13
C SER A 581 -11.73 -7.43 -2.85
N LEU A 582 -12.16 -8.38 -2.03
CA LEU A 582 -11.38 -9.55 -1.65
C LEU A 582 -12.22 -10.82 -1.83
N SER A 583 -11.69 -11.76 -2.61
CA SER A 583 -12.23 -13.10 -2.80
C SER A 583 -11.14 -14.13 -2.52
N ALA A 584 -11.50 -15.28 -1.95
CA ALA A 584 -10.52 -16.30 -1.62
C ALA A 584 -11.11 -17.70 -1.82
N SER A 585 -10.42 -18.56 -2.55
CA SER A 585 -10.72 -19.99 -2.61
C SER A 585 -9.87 -20.71 -1.57
N LEU A 586 -10.47 -21.12 -0.45
CA LEU A 586 -9.78 -21.86 0.60
C LEU A 586 -10.03 -23.37 0.44
N PRO A 587 -9.04 -24.26 0.68
CA PRO A 587 -9.16 -25.68 0.34
C PRO A 587 -10.24 -26.38 1.17
N LEU A 588 -10.48 -25.90 2.39
CA LEU A 588 -11.44 -26.47 3.34
C LEU A 588 -12.81 -25.79 3.32
N SER A 589 -12.92 -24.56 2.82
CA SER A 589 -14.18 -23.80 2.85
C SER A 589 -14.67 -23.32 1.49
N GLY A 590 -13.98 -23.71 0.41
CA GLY A 590 -14.31 -23.33 -0.97
C GLY A 590 -14.15 -21.83 -1.22
N ASP A 591 -14.90 -21.33 -2.20
CA ASP A 591 -14.92 -19.91 -2.53
C ASP A 591 -15.59 -19.09 -1.43
N GLN A 592 -14.81 -18.20 -0.83
CA GLN A 592 -15.20 -17.24 0.17
C GLN A 592 -15.21 -15.84 -0.47
N GLN A 593 -16.37 -15.19 -0.44
CA GLN A 593 -16.49 -13.77 -0.79
C GLN A 593 -16.29 -12.95 0.48
N VAL A 594 -15.03 -12.63 0.78
CA VAL A 594 -14.65 -11.92 1.99
C VAL A 594 -15.21 -10.50 2.00
N ARG A 595 -15.04 -9.83 0.85
CA ARG A 595 -15.66 -8.54 0.53
C ARG A 595 -15.83 -8.46 -1.00
N PRO A 596 -16.97 -8.84 -1.55
CA PRO A 596 -17.12 -8.95 -3.01
C PRO A 596 -17.21 -7.61 -3.73
N LEU A 597 -17.47 -6.51 -3.01
CA LEU A 597 -17.73 -5.19 -3.57
C LEU A 597 -16.77 -4.15 -3.00
N ALA A 598 -16.12 -3.43 -3.90
CA ALA A 598 -15.47 -2.16 -3.62
C ALA A 598 -16.52 -1.04 -3.62
N GLU A 599 -16.42 -0.12 -2.67
CA GLU A 599 -17.32 1.00 -2.45
C GLU A 599 -16.59 2.31 -2.77
N LEU A 600 -17.08 3.03 -3.77
CA LEU A 600 -16.41 4.20 -4.33
C LEU A 600 -17.27 5.45 -4.20
N VAL A 601 -16.62 6.57 -3.92
CA VAL A 601 -17.25 7.90 -3.92
C VAL A 601 -16.51 8.81 -4.91
N PRO A 602 -16.69 8.59 -6.23
CA PRO A 602 -16.06 9.42 -7.25
C PRO A 602 -16.62 10.85 -7.26
N VAL A 603 -15.96 11.76 -7.96
CA VAL A 603 -16.50 13.10 -8.24
C VAL A 603 -17.71 13.03 -9.18
N ALA A 604 -18.67 13.93 -9.00
CA ALA A 604 -19.81 14.07 -9.90
C ALA A 604 -19.39 14.44 -11.36
N GLY A 605 -20.24 14.10 -12.33
CA GLY A 605 -19.98 14.25 -13.77
C GLY A 605 -19.42 12.98 -14.41
N PRO A 606 -18.86 13.05 -15.64
CA PRO A 606 -18.17 11.90 -16.23
C PRO A 606 -17.05 11.46 -15.31
N SER A 607 -17.01 10.18 -14.98
CA SER A 607 -16.04 9.67 -14.01
C SER A 607 -15.37 8.41 -14.50
N PHE A 608 -14.25 8.10 -13.86
CA PHE A 608 -13.42 6.95 -14.14
C PHE A 608 -13.04 6.28 -12.83
N ALA A 609 -12.63 5.04 -12.93
CA ALA A 609 -11.93 4.34 -11.88
C ALA A 609 -10.66 3.69 -12.43
N PHE A 610 -9.69 3.50 -11.54
CA PHE A 610 -8.51 2.71 -11.77
C PHE A 610 -8.66 1.37 -11.04
N ALA A 611 -8.95 0.32 -11.78
CA ALA A 611 -9.09 -1.02 -11.24
C ALA A 611 -7.74 -1.74 -11.29
N LEU A 612 -7.40 -2.41 -10.19
CA LEU A 612 -6.20 -3.21 -9.98
C LEU A 612 -6.63 -4.61 -9.55
N GLU A 613 -5.91 -5.63 -9.98
CA GLU A 613 -6.17 -7.01 -9.62
C GLU A 613 -4.90 -7.84 -9.46
N ASP A 614 -4.95 -8.79 -8.53
CA ASP A 614 -3.94 -9.80 -8.30
C ASP A 614 -4.53 -11.10 -7.76
N ARG A 615 -3.78 -12.20 -7.92
CA ARG A 615 -3.95 -13.42 -7.13
C ARG A 615 -2.69 -13.79 -6.36
N ARG A 616 -2.88 -14.00 -5.06
CA ARG A 616 -1.82 -14.24 -4.06
C ARG A 616 -1.99 -15.60 -3.39
N ASP A 617 -0.91 -16.07 -2.77
CA ASP A 617 -0.95 -17.26 -1.91
C ASP A 617 -1.85 -17.03 -0.69
N GLN A 618 -2.43 -18.10 -0.14
CA GLN A 618 -3.27 -18.08 1.04
C GLN A 618 -2.60 -17.48 2.28
N GLN A 619 -1.28 -17.63 2.41
CA GLN A 619 -0.52 -17.01 3.51
C GLN A 619 -0.69 -15.49 3.53
N GLN A 620 -0.87 -14.88 2.36
CA GLN A 620 -1.07 -13.44 2.27
C GLN A 620 -2.42 -13.01 2.83
N LEU A 621 -3.47 -13.84 2.73
CA LEU A 621 -4.75 -13.56 3.40
C LEU A 621 -4.58 -13.50 4.91
N VAL A 622 -3.74 -14.37 5.48
CA VAL A 622 -3.42 -14.37 6.91
C VAL A 622 -2.61 -13.12 7.26
N GLN A 623 -1.62 -12.76 6.45
CA GLN A 623 -0.86 -11.53 6.65
C GLN A 623 -1.78 -10.30 6.58
N LEU A 624 -2.67 -10.21 5.59
CA LEU A 624 -3.68 -9.16 5.48
C LEU A 624 -4.60 -9.11 6.70
N ALA A 625 -5.04 -10.28 7.17
CA ALA A 625 -5.88 -10.39 8.36
C ALA A 625 -5.17 -9.91 9.64
N LEU A 626 -3.84 -9.96 9.65
CA LEU A 626 -3.01 -9.56 10.77
C LEU A 626 -2.27 -8.22 10.53
N ALA A 627 -2.39 -7.63 9.33
CA ALA A 627 -1.58 -6.49 8.88
C ALA A 627 -1.85 -5.19 9.66
N GLY A 628 -2.84 -5.18 10.55
CA GLY A 628 -3.12 -4.04 11.42
C GLY A 628 -3.81 -2.90 10.68
N GLU A 629 -3.37 -1.67 10.99
CA GLU A 629 -3.87 -0.38 10.46
C GLU A 629 -4.16 -0.41 8.94
N PRO A 630 -5.40 -0.15 8.49
CA PRO A 630 -5.78 -0.18 7.07
C PRO A 630 -4.96 0.76 6.17
N TYR A 631 -4.38 1.82 6.73
CA TYR A 631 -3.46 2.71 6.02
C TYR A 631 -2.15 2.02 5.62
N ALA A 632 -1.59 1.19 6.51
CA ALA A 632 -0.39 0.42 6.20
C ALA A 632 -0.66 -0.56 5.06
N LEU A 633 -1.83 -1.22 5.10
CA LEU A 633 -2.29 -2.08 4.03
C LEU A 633 -2.43 -1.34 2.69
N ALA A 634 -3.01 -0.14 2.68
CA ALA A 634 -3.14 0.66 1.47
C ALA A 634 -1.77 1.04 0.87
N LEU A 635 -0.78 1.36 1.70
CA LEU A 635 0.59 1.65 1.25
C LEU A 635 1.31 0.40 0.75
N ASP A 636 1.18 -0.74 1.44
CA ASP A 636 1.75 -2.02 1.02
C ASP A 636 1.16 -2.47 -0.34
N PHE A 637 -0.14 -2.24 -0.52
CA PHE A 637 -0.82 -2.50 -1.79
C PHE A 637 -0.37 -1.53 -2.89
N ALA A 638 -0.24 -0.23 -2.58
CA ALA A 638 0.29 0.75 -3.53
C ALA A 638 1.71 0.39 -4.01
N GLU A 639 2.57 -0.08 -3.11
CA GLU A 639 3.91 -0.56 -3.44
C GLU A 639 3.87 -1.78 -4.38
N GLN A 640 2.93 -2.70 -4.15
CA GLN A 640 2.76 -3.90 -4.97
C GLN A 640 2.04 -3.63 -6.30
N SER A 641 1.42 -2.46 -6.46
CA SER A 641 0.58 -2.11 -7.63
C SER A 641 1.30 -2.23 -8.98
N GLU A 642 2.63 -2.12 -9.00
CA GLU A 642 3.45 -2.29 -10.20
C GLU A 642 3.37 -3.70 -10.82
N GLY A 643 3.09 -4.70 -10.00
CA GLY A 643 2.99 -6.10 -10.40
C GLY A 643 1.57 -6.58 -10.65
N LEU A 644 0.59 -5.67 -10.52
CA LEU A 644 -0.83 -5.99 -10.65
C LEU A 644 -1.32 -5.75 -12.06
N ASP A 645 -2.33 -6.49 -12.47
CA ASP A 645 -3.07 -6.15 -13.67
C ASP A 645 -3.96 -4.95 -13.41
N ALA A 646 -4.06 -4.06 -14.40
CA ALA A 646 -4.67 -2.76 -14.22
C ALA A 646 -5.58 -2.37 -15.39
N ALA A 647 -6.58 -1.54 -15.11
CA ALA A 647 -7.45 -0.95 -16.13
C ALA A 647 -8.00 0.41 -15.68
N VAL A 648 -8.05 1.37 -16.60
CA VAL A 648 -8.83 2.60 -16.43
C VAL A 648 -10.24 2.35 -16.98
N VAL A 649 -11.24 2.37 -16.11
CA VAL A 649 -12.62 2.00 -16.42
C VAL A 649 -13.52 3.24 -16.38
N PRO A 650 -14.29 3.56 -17.43
CA PRO A 650 -15.29 4.62 -17.37
C PRO A 650 -16.45 4.21 -16.47
N LEU A 651 -16.89 5.10 -15.57
CA LEU A 651 -18.03 4.91 -14.68
C LEU A 651 -19.32 5.57 -15.21
N GLY A 652 -19.23 6.21 -16.38
CA GLY A 652 -20.31 7.03 -16.92
C GLY A 652 -20.42 8.40 -16.27
N VAL A 653 -21.57 9.05 -16.46
CA VAL A 653 -21.86 10.38 -15.90
C VAL A 653 -22.64 10.22 -14.60
N LEU A 654 -22.00 10.57 -13.49
CA LEU A 654 -22.55 10.39 -12.14
C LEU A 654 -23.20 11.68 -11.65
N ALA A 655 -24.48 11.62 -11.30
CA ALA A 655 -25.16 12.75 -10.68
C ALA A 655 -24.73 12.90 -9.20
N PRO A 656 -24.66 14.11 -8.63
CA PRO A 656 -24.49 14.26 -7.18
C PRO A 656 -25.70 13.64 -6.45
N ARG A 657 -25.45 12.97 -5.33
CA ARG A 657 -26.52 12.42 -4.48
C ARG A 657 -26.35 12.89 -3.03
N PRO A 658 -27.47 13.16 -2.33
CA PRO A 658 -27.40 13.43 -0.90
C PRO A 658 -26.93 12.18 -0.16
N LEU A 659 -26.24 12.39 0.96
CA LEU A 659 -25.97 11.31 1.92
C LEU A 659 -27.28 10.83 2.55
N VAL A 660 -27.29 9.57 2.97
CA VAL A 660 -28.40 8.91 3.68
C VAL A 660 -27.95 8.55 5.09
N ALA A 661 -28.89 8.37 6.01
CA ALA A 661 -28.56 7.88 7.35
C ALA A 661 -27.98 6.47 7.25
N ASP A 662 -26.94 6.17 8.05
CA ASP A 662 -26.33 4.85 8.09
C ASP A 662 -27.12 3.86 8.97
N ASP A 663 -28.40 3.70 8.68
CA ASP A 663 -29.31 2.87 9.49
C ASP A 663 -28.86 1.39 9.60
N ALA A 664 -27.93 0.95 8.75
CA ALA A 664 -27.45 -0.43 8.66
C ALA A 664 -25.99 -0.62 9.13
N ASP A 665 -25.34 0.41 9.68
CA ASP A 665 -23.92 0.36 10.10
C ASP A 665 -23.04 -0.20 8.97
N ARG A 666 -23.10 0.46 7.81
CA ARG A 666 -22.60 -0.08 6.56
C ARG A 666 -21.08 -0.14 6.51
N ASP A 667 -20.42 0.85 7.11
CA ASP A 667 -18.96 0.84 7.23
C ASP A 667 -18.47 0.04 8.45
N GLY A 668 -19.36 -0.25 9.40
CA GLY A 668 -19.13 -1.14 10.52
C GLY A 668 -18.43 -0.47 11.70
N ASP A 669 -18.47 0.86 11.79
CA ASP A 669 -17.89 1.61 12.91
C ASP A 669 -18.82 1.66 14.15
N GLY A 670 -20.07 1.24 14.00
CA GLY A 670 -21.10 1.19 15.04
C GLY A 670 -21.93 2.47 15.18
N ASP A 671 -21.68 3.50 14.40
CA ASP A 671 -22.41 4.78 14.41
C ASP A 671 -23.50 4.87 13.34
N THR A 672 -24.66 4.28 13.64
CA THR A 672 -25.83 4.39 12.75
C THR A 672 -26.40 5.80 12.60
N ALA A 673 -25.92 6.80 13.35
CA ALA A 673 -26.45 8.16 13.30
C ALA A 673 -25.72 9.04 12.28
N GLU A 674 -24.60 8.58 11.72
CA GLU A 674 -23.88 9.33 10.70
C GLU A 674 -24.55 9.27 9.33
N LEU A 675 -24.10 10.16 8.45
CA LEU A 675 -24.58 10.28 7.09
C LEU A 675 -23.55 9.67 6.14
N VAL A 676 -23.92 8.60 5.45
CA VAL A 676 -23.08 7.86 4.50
C VAL A 676 -23.58 8.02 3.07
N PRO A 677 -22.73 7.75 2.06
CA PRO A 677 -23.18 7.66 0.68
C PRO A 677 -24.26 6.56 0.51
N ASP A 678 -25.28 6.82 -0.30
CA ASP A 678 -26.35 5.84 -0.62
C ASP A 678 -25.86 4.72 -1.55
N PHE A 679 -25.01 3.85 -1.00
CA PHE A 679 -24.49 2.68 -1.70
C PHE A 679 -25.58 1.63 -1.99
N ALA A 680 -26.76 1.70 -1.35
CA ALA A 680 -27.89 0.81 -1.67
C ALA A 680 -28.50 1.11 -3.04
N ALA A 681 -28.44 2.37 -3.47
CA ALA A 681 -28.88 2.80 -4.80
C ALA A 681 -27.72 3.02 -5.79
N ALA A 682 -26.49 2.67 -5.43
CA ALA A 682 -25.31 2.81 -6.28
C ALA A 682 -25.39 1.87 -7.50
N PRO A 683 -25.02 2.33 -8.71
CA PRO A 683 -24.84 1.43 -9.84
C PRO A 683 -23.69 0.44 -9.57
N MET A 684 -23.85 -0.77 -10.08
CA MET A 684 -22.82 -1.81 -10.02
C MET A 684 -21.99 -1.79 -11.30
N VAL A 685 -20.67 -1.79 -11.16
CA VAL A 685 -19.70 -1.80 -12.26
C VAL A 685 -18.83 -3.04 -12.12
N ASN A 686 -18.73 -3.82 -13.20
CA ASN A 686 -17.82 -4.95 -13.25
C ASN A 686 -16.55 -4.52 -13.96
N THR A 687 -15.40 -4.72 -13.32
CA THR A 687 -14.09 -4.42 -13.90
C THR A 687 -13.34 -5.73 -14.11
N VAL A 688 -12.56 -5.78 -15.19
CA VAL A 688 -11.66 -6.90 -15.52
C VAL A 688 -10.32 -6.28 -15.90
N PRO A 689 -9.48 -5.91 -14.92
CA PRO A 689 -8.10 -5.52 -15.19
C PRO A 689 -7.41 -6.64 -15.94
N SER A 690 -6.64 -6.33 -16.98
CA SER A 690 -5.99 -7.36 -17.81
C SER A 690 -4.72 -6.88 -18.49
N VAL A 691 -4.22 -5.72 -18.04
CA VAL A 691 -3.09 -5.03 -18.66
C VAL A 691 -2.10 -4.69 -17.56
N PRO A 692 -0.88 -5.24 -17.59
CA PRO A 692 0.12 -4.86 -16.61
C PRO A 692 0.53 -3.39 -16.85
N PRO A 693 0.74 -2.59 -15.80
CA PRO A 693 1.36 -1.28 -15.85
C PRO A 693 2.72 -1.35 -16.54
N ARG A 694 2.93 -0.52 -17.56
CA ARG A 694 4.16 -0.53 -18.39
C ARG A 694 4.86 0.81 -18.45
N GLU A 695 4.16 1.91 -18.22
CA GLU A 695 4.77 3.23 -18.25
C GLU A 695 5.59 3.41 -16.97
N ARG A 696 6.91 3.55 -17.11
CA ARG A 696 7.83 3.64 -15.97
C ARG A 696 8.21 5.09 -15.72
N THR A 697 8.13 5.52 -14.48
CA THR A 697 8.57 6.85 -14.03
C THR A 697 9.42 6.69 -12.78
N GLY A 698 10.62 7.28 -12.77
CA GLY A 698 11.45 7.34 -11.57
C GLY A 698 11.10 8.56 -10.75
N VAL A 699 10.91 8.40 -9.45
CA VAL A 699 10.54 9.49 -8.56
C VAL A 699 11.66 9.69 -7.55
N VAL A 700 12.30 10.86 -7.61
CA VAL A 700 13.24 11.31 -6.57
C VAL A 700 12.42 12.12 -5.59
N CYS A 701 12.32 11.63 -4.37
CA CYS A 701 11.67 12.33 -3.28
C CYS A 701 12.40 12.00 -1.99
N GLN A 702 12.60 13.00 -1.14
CA GLN A 702 13.08 12.80 0.22
C GLN A 702 11.89 12.96 1.16
N PRO A 703 11.19 11.87 1.53
CA PRO A 703 10.19 11.94 2.58
C PRO A 703 10.85 12.41 3.89
N PRO A 704 10.11 13.13 4.73
CA PRO A 704 10.61 13.62 6.00
C PRO A 704 10.87 12.44 6.96
N GLU A 705 11.89 12.53 7.82
CA GLU A 705 12.26 11.43 8.75
C GLU A 705 11.13 11.13 9.75
N ALA A 706 10.29 12.12 10.04
CA ALA A 706 9.11 11.96 10.90
C ALA A 706 7.92 11.31 10.20
N ALA A 707 7.88 11.28 8.86
CA ALA A 707 6.87 10.53 8.13
C ALA A 707 7.14 9.03 8.28
N ALA A 708 6.16 8.17 7.98
CA ALA A 708 6.23 6.71 8.18
C ALA A 708 7.25 5.96 7.27
N GLU A 709 8.42 6.57 7.02
CA GLU A 709 9.47 6.19 6.07
C GLU A 709 8.97 6.00 4.63
N ARG A 710 7.71 6.34 4.35
CA ARG A 710 7.00 6.04 3.11
C ARG A 710 6.14 7.24 2.71
N ALA A 711 6.23 7.62 1.45
CA ALA A 711 5.27 8.52 0.83
C ALA A 711 4.56 7.81 -0.31
N LEU A 712 3.23 7.93 -0.34
CA LEU A 712 2.41 7.44 -1.44
C LEU A 712 2.70 8.28 -2.68
N VAL A 713 2.94 7.62 -3.79
CA VAL A 713 3.05 8.25 -5.10
C VAL A 713 1.86 7.84 -5.95
N VAL A 714 1.28 8.80 -6.64
CA VAL A 714 0.12 8.59 -7.50
C VAL A 714 0.35 9.28 -8.83
N THR A 715 0.21 8.54 -9.91
CA THR A 715 0.20 9.10 -11.27
C THR A 715 -1.19 9.03 -11.83
N GLY A 716 -1.49 9.97 -12.72
CA GLY A 716 -2.79 10.03 -13.34
C GLY A 716 -2.89 11.09 -14.42
N LEU A 717 -4.09 11.22 -14.94
CA LEU A 717 -4.48 12.20 -15.93
C LEU A 717 -5.21 13.34 -15.21
N ASP A 718 -4.66 14.54 -15.33
CA ASP A 718 -5.24 15.78 -14.84
C ASP A 718 -6.21 16.29 -15.91
N LEU A 719 -7.44 15.83 -15.79
CA LEU A 719 -8.56 16.23 -16.63
C LEU A 719 -9.26 17.44 -15.97
N PRO A 720 -10.09 18.16 -16.75
CA PRO A 720 -10.94 19.22 -16.22
C PRO A 720 -11.68 18.88 -14.92
N GLY A 721 -11.19 19.44 -13.80
CA GLY A 721 -11.70 19.27 -12.43
C GLY A 721 -11.75 17.82 -11.94
N ARG A 722 -10.92 16.95 -12.52
CA ARG A 722 -10.82 15.55 -12.09
C ARG A 722 -9.43 14.98 -12.33
N PHE A 723 -9.01 14.08 -11.47
CA PHE A 723 -7.77 13.35 -11.56
C PHE A 723 -8.07 11.87 -11.71
N VAL A 724 -7.80 11.33 -12.90
CA VAL A 724 -7.99 9.92 -13.21
C VAL A 724 -6.69 9.20 -12.90
N VAL A 725 -6.72 8.36 -11.87
CA VAL A 725 -5.54 7.59 -11.45
C VAL A 725 -5.15 6.61 -12.56
N THR A 726 -3.85 6.49 -12.82
CA THR A 726 -3.30 5.52 -13.77
C THR A 726 -2.21 4.65 -13.15
N GLY A 727 -1.73 4.97 -11.96
CA GLY A 727 -0.79 4.14 -11.21
C GLY A 727 -0.60 4.66 -9.79
N THR A 728 -0.32 3.76 -8.87
CA THR A 728 0.07 4.07 -7.49
C THR A 728 1.45 3.50 -7.22
N GLY A 729 2.06 3.87 -6.09
CA GLY A 729 3.41 3.45 -5.73
C GLY A 729 3.78 4.03 -4.37
N VAL A 730 4.97 3.69 -3.89
CA VAL A 730 5.53 4.26 -2.66
C VAL A 730 6.97 4.68 -2.94
N VAL A 731 7.41 5.77 -2.30
CA VAL A 731 8.82 6.16 -2.19
C VAL A 731 9.25 6.03 -0.73
N ARG A 732 10.33 5.31 -0.46
CA ARG A 732 10.85 5.02 0.89
C ARG A 732 11.92 5.99 1.37
N GLY A 733 12.34 6.93 0.52
CA GLY A 733 13.37 7.91 0.88
C GLY A 733 14.75 7.33 1.13
N ALA A 734 15.02 6.13 0.58
CA ALA A 734 16.31 5.50 0.73
C ALA A 734 17.41 6.45 0.23
N THR A 735 18.42 6.68 1.05
CA THR A 735 19.59 7.46 0.65
C THR A 735 20.68 6.54 0.14
N GLY A 736 21.22 6.87 -1.02
CA GLY A 736 22.37 6.18 -1.60
C GLY A 736 23.66 6.53 -0.88
N PHE A 737 24.77 6.01 -1.42
CA PHE A 737 26.11 6.42 -1.00
C PHE A 737 26.20 7.96 -1.11
N GLU A 738 26.67 8.64 -0.05
CA GLU A 738 26.73 10.10 0.09
C GLU A 738 25.43 10.85 0.46
N GLY A 739 24.34 10.14 0.82
CA GLY A 739 23.13 10.79 1.31
C GLY A 739 22.23 11.38 0.21
N VAL A 740 22.49 11.00 -1.05
CA VAL A 740 21.65 11.39 -2.19
C VAL A 740 20.41 10.50 -2.23
N PRO A 741 19.18 11.03 -2.27
CA PRO A 741 17.98 10.20 -2.40
C PRO A 741 18.06 9.32 -3.65
N LEU A 742 17.86 8.02 -3.49
CA LEU A 742 17.75 7.10 -4.62
C LEU A 742 16.37 7.28 -5.25
N PRO A 743 16.29 7.43 -6.58
CA PRO A 743 15.01 7.43 -7.24
C PRO A 743 14.37 6.03 -7.08
N GLU A 744 13.07 6.00 -6.80
CA GLU A 744 12.30 4.76 -6.82
C GLU A 744 11.44 4.71 -8.08
N GLY A 745 11.37 3.52 -8.68
CA GLY A 745 10.54 3.31 -9.86
C GLY A 745 9.09 3.20 -9.45
N MET A 746 8.20 3.74 -10.27
CA MET A 746 6.78 3.41 -10.27
C MET A 746 6.34 3.03 -11.67
N LYS A 747 5.32 2.16 -11.78
CA LYS A 747 4.66 1.82 -13.05
C LYS A 747 3.23 2.37 -13.08
N SER A 748 2.80 2.78 -14.26
CA SER A 748 1.42 3.20 -14.51
C SER A 748 0.89 2.62 -15.82
N VAL A 749 -0.44 2.59 -15.92
CA VAL A 749 -1.14 2.24 -17.15
C VAL A 749 -1.03 3.43 -18.11
N PRO A 750 -0.43 3.23 -19.30
CA PRO A 750 -0.40 4.28 -20.30
C PRO A 750 -1.84 4.61 -20.73
N PRO A 751 -2.17 5.88 -21.00
CA PRO A 751 -3.51 6.23 -21.40
C PRO A 751 -3.88 5.61 -22.73
N THR A 752 -5.19 5.38 -22.88
CA THR A 752 -5.78 5.02 -24.16
C THR A 752 -5.71 6.21 -25.13
N ALA A 753 -5.86 5.95 -26.43
CA ALA A 753 -5.77 6.98 -27.46
C ALA A 753 -6.70 8.18 -27.21
N ASN A 754 -7.86 7.97 -26.59
CA ASN A 754 -8.84 9.02 -26.31
C ASN A 754 -8.45 9.92 -25.13
N LEU A 755 -7.59 9.41 -24.24
CA LEU A 755 -7.10 10.11 -23.06
C LEU A 755 -5.65 10.59 -23.21
N ALA A 756 -4.98 10.20 -24.30
CA ALA A 756 -3.59 10.55 -24.57
C ALA A 756 -3.30 12.08 -24.48
N PRO A 757 -4.18 12.98 -24.98
CA PRO A 757 -3.94 14.42 -24.91
C PRO A 757 -4.10 15.04 -23.51
N ALA A 758 -4.62 14.31 -22.53
CA ALA A 758 -4.80 14.82 -21.17
C ALA A 758 -3.44 15.16 -20.54
N ARG A 759 -3.38 16.25 -19.75
CA ARG A 759 -2.17 16.51 -18.96
C ARG A 759 -1.94 15.36 -17.99
N ARG A 760 -0.69 14.99 -17.78
CA ARG A 760 -0.28 14.05 -16.74
C ARG A 760 -0.05 14.81 -15.45
N ALA A 761 -0.37 14.18 -14.34
CA ALA A 761 0.07 14.65 -13.03
C ALA A 761 0.66 13.51 -12.21
N LEU A 762 1.63 13.86 -11.39
CA LEU A 762 2.22 13.03 -10.36
C LEU A 762 2.02 13.73 -9.02
N ALA A 763 1.43 13.05 -8.06
CA ALA A 763 1.27 13.51 -6.70
C ALA A 763 2.09 12.63 -5.76
N VAL A 764 2.80 13.24 -4.82
CA VAL A 764 3.49 12.54 -3.73
C VAL A 764 2.90 13.02 -2.41
N HIS A 765 2.54 12.09 -1.53
CA HIS A 765 1.94 12.35 -0.22
C HIS A 765 2.70 11.58 0.87
N ALA A 766 3.39 12.29 1.76
CA ALA A 766 3.97 11.72 2.97
C ALA A 766 2.99 11.83 4.13
N PHE A 767 2.82 10.73 4.86
CA PHE A 767 1.93 10.62 6.03
C PHE A 767 2.74 10.53 7.31
N TYR A 768 2.21 11.14 8.35
CA TYR A 768 2.80 11.11 9.70
C TYR A 768 2.00 10.16 10.59
N ALA A 769 2.65 9.60 11.61
CA ALA A 769 2.09 8.55 12.47
C ALA A 769 0.74 8.89 13.14
N ASP A 770 0.41 10.18 13.28
CA ASP A 770 -0.82 10.63 13.93
C ASP A 770 -1.98 10.91 12.94
N ASP A 771 -1.83 10.61 11.65
CA ASP A 771 -2.77 10.83 10.52
C ASP A 771 -3.27 12.28 10.31
N ALA A 772 -3.06 13.17 11.28
CA ALA A 772 -3.54 14.56 11.27
C ALA A 772 -2.73 15.47 10.33
N PHE A 773 -1.56 15.02 9.90
CA PHE A 773 -0.66 15.75 9.04
C PHE A 773 -0.36 14.94 7.78
N ALA A 774 -0.26 15.64 6.65
CA ALA A 774 0.28 15.10 5.42
C ALA A 774 1.09 16.20 4.72
N SER A 775 2.25 15.82 4.18
CA SER A 775 3.06 16.69 3.32
C SER A 775 2.87 16.23 1.88
N ARG A 776 2.66 17.16 0.95
CA ARG A 776 2.36 16.77 -0.44
C ARG A 776 3.05 17.65 -1.46
N ALA A 777 3.31 17.07 -2.62
CA ALA A 777 3.81 17.77 -3.79
C ALA A 777 3.10 17.25 -5.05
N VAL A 778 2.86 18.13 -6.03
CA VAL A 778 2.17 17.80 -7.27
C VAL A 778 2.95 18.36 -8.46
N VAL A 779 3.33 17.49 -9.38
CA VAL A 779 3.95 17.83 -10.66
C VAL A 779 2.93 17.64 -11.77
N ARG A 780 2.78 18.64 -12.66
CA ARG A 780 1.89 18.57 -13.84
C ARG A 780 2.71 18.75 -15.11
N ALA A 781 2.50 17.90 -16.10
CA ALA A 781 3.23 17.95 -17.37
C ALA A 781 2.39 17.40 -18.52
N THR A 782 2.75 17.67 -19.78
CA THR A 782 2.11 17.03 -20.94
C THR A 782 2.49 15.55 -21.06
N LYS A 783 3.68 15.19 -20.59
CA LYS A 783 4.16 13.81 -20.44
C LYS A 783 5.00 13.67 -19.17
N LEU A 784 5.00 12.50 -18.55
CA LEU A 784 5.89 12.23 -17.43
C LEU A 784 7.29 11.91 -17.96
N ALA A 785 8.29 12.59 -17.42
CA ALA A 785 9.68 12.29 -17.74
C ALA A 785 10.09 10.91 -17.19
N ALA A 786 11.15 10.33 -17.74
CA ALA A 786 11.75 9.10 -17.22
C ALA A 786 12.13 9.21 -15.73
N GLN A 787 12.47 10.42 -15.27
CA GLN A 787 12.74 10.75 -13.88
C GLN A 787 12.16 12.11 -13.51
N ILE A 788 11.50 12.19 -12.35
CA ILE A 788 10.89 13.39 -11.79
C ILE A 788 11.47 13.61 -10.39
N ASP A 789 12.10 14.75 -10.20
CA ASP A 789 12.56 15.20 -8.88
C ASP A 789 11.52 16.11 -8.26
N VAL A 790 10.94 15.64 -7.16
CA VAL A 790 9.91 16.33 -6.39
C VAL A 790 10.53 17.13 -5.24
N GLY A 791 11.83 16.94 -4.97
CA GLY A 791 12.54 17.54 -3.86
C GLY A 791 12.20 16.92 -2.51
N ALA A 792 12.61 17.61 -1.45
CA ALA A 792 12.29 17.23 -0.08
C ALA A 792 10.85 17.64 0.25
N LEU A 793 10.08 16.68 0.79
CA LEU A 793 8.80 17.00 1.40
C LEU A 793 9.04 17.72 2.73
N LEU A 794 8.14 18.61 3.10
CA LEU A 794 8.26 19.33 4.36
C LEU A 794 8.06 18.39 5.54
N ASP A 795 8.98 18.44 6.51
CA ASP A 795 8.79 17.96 7.88
C ASP A 795 7.58 18.62 8.56
N PRO A 796 6.96 17.94 9.54
CA PRO A 796 5.96 18.59 10.36
C PRO A 796 6.68 19.69 11.16
N PRO A 797 6.10 20.88 11.29
CA PRO A 797 6.78 21.98 11.94
C PRO A 797 7.23 21.59 13.36
N GLU A 798 8.49 21.81 13.74
CA GLU A 798 8.96 21.53 15.10
C GLU A 798 8.08 22.29 16.11
N GLY A 799 7.41 21.55 17.01
CA GLY A 799 6.43 22.13 17.93
C GLY A 799 5.00 22.23 17.36
N ALA A 800 4.69 21.56 16.25
CA ALA A 800 3.33 21.20 15.88
C ALA A 800 2.79 20.19 16.90
N PHE A 801 2.43 20.68 18.08
CA PHE A 801 1.78 19.85 19.07
C PHE A 801 0.46 19.34 18.48
N VAL A 802 0.24 18.02 18.49
CA VAL A 802 -1.11 17.49 18.60
C VAL A 802 -1.66 18.13 19.87
N LEU A 803 -2.64 19.01 19.73
CA LEU A 803 -3.20 19.85 20.79
C LEU A 803 -4.03 19.02 21.80
N ALA A 804 -3.49 17.90 22.28
CA ALA A 804 -4.06 17.15 23.40
C ALA A 804 -3.91 17.93 24.73
N ASP A 805 -3.01 18.92 24.79
CA ASP A 805 -2.80 19.80 25.95
C ASP A 805 -2.95 21.29 25.56
N LEU A 806 -4.13 21.74 25.15
CA LEU A 806 -4.40 23.16 25.04
C LEU A 806 -4.34 23.84 26.43
N PRO A 807 -3.61 24.96 26.59
CA PRO A 807 -3.81 25.85 27.72
C PRO A 807 -5.25 26.41 27.69
N SER A 808 -5.74 26.79 28.86
CA SER A 808 -7.10 27.30 29.11
C SER A 808 -7.59 28.31 28.04
N PRO A 809 -8.91 28.36 27.77
CA PRO A 809 -9.50 29.28 26.79
C PRO A 809 -9.00 30.72 26.97
N GLY A 810 -8.29 31.25 25.96
CA GLY A 810 -7.76 32.63 25.99
C GLY A 810 -6.47 32.89 25.20
N ASP A 811 -5.69 31.87 24.82
CA ASP A 811 -4.45 32.08 24.04
C ASP A 811 -4.75 32.23 22.53
N GLN A 812 -4.26 33.33 21.93
CA GLN A 812 -4.64 33.83 20.59
C GLN A 812 -3.54 33.69 19.51
N SER A 813 -2.53 32.86 19.72
CA SER A 813 -1.38 32.76 18.79
C SER A 813 -1.03 31.33 18.47
N VAL A 814 -0.94 31.03 17.16
CA VAL A 814 -0.32 29.82 16.63
C VAL A 814 1.02 30.23 16.04
N ILE A 815 2.12 29.73 16.59
CA ILE A 815 3.46 29.97 16.04
C ILE A 815 3.68 28.91 14.96
N LEU A 816 3.66 29.33 13.71
CA LEU A 816 4.09 28.49 12.59
C LEU A 816 5.58 28.79 12.37
N PRO A 817 6.49 27.82 12.48
CA PRO A 817 7.90 28.08 12.22
C PRO A 817 8.07 28.54 10.77
N ALA A 818 9.03 29.42 10.56
CA ALA A 818 9.33 29.94 9.23
C ALA A 818 9.77 28.80 8.31
N ALA A 819 8.99 28.54 7.25
CA ALA A 819 9.36 27.62 6.18
C ALA A 819 9.99 28.45 5.04
N PRO A 820 11.32 28.51 4.90
CA PRO A 820 11.99 29.42 3.96
C PRO A 820 11.70 29.10 2.47
N ALA A 821 11.11 27.95 2.16
CA ALA A 821 10.71 27.55 0.81
C ALA A 821 9.19 27.68 0.55
N ALA A 822 8.39 28.08 1.55
CA ALA A 822 6.96 28.19 1.40
C ALA A 822 6.52 29.50 0.74
N SER A 823 5.80 29.41 -0.38
CA SER A 823 5.15 30.59 -0.95
C SER A 823 3.74 30.83 -0.37
N HIS A 824 3.09 29.79 0.16
CA HIS A 824 1.77 29.84 0.80
C HIS A 824 1.73 28.89 2.00
N VAL A 825 0.88 29.14 3.00
CA VAL A 825 0.62 28.22 4.13
C VAL A 825 -0.88 28.21 4.43
N ARG A 826 -1.58 27.15 4.05
CA ARG A 826 -2.95 26.94 4.53
C ARG A 826 -2.93 26.35 5.95
N VAL A 827 -3.93 26.64 6.77
CA VAL A 827 -4.07 26.15 8.16
C VAL A 827 -5.52 25.74 8.38
N ARG A 828 -5.78 24.46 8.63
CA ARG A 828 -7.11 24.01 9.04
C ARG A 828 -7.30 24.25 10.54
N LEU A 829 -8.52 24.53 11.03
CA LEU A 829 -8.85 24.44 12.46
C LEU A 829 -10.24 23.77 12.61
N ASP A 830 -10.32 22.53 13.10
CA ASP A 830 -11.62 21.85 13.30
C ASP A 830 -12.25 22.21 14.66
N ALA A 831 -13.33 23.00 14.67
CA ALA A 831 -14.12 23.29 15.86
C ALA A 831 -15.25 22.25 16.07
N GLU A 832 -15.67 22.03 17.33
CA GLU A 832 -16.67 21.02 17.76
C GLU A 832 -18.08 21.22 17.16
N VAL A 833 -18.32 22.35 16.50
CA VAL A 833 -19.53 22.67 15.75
C VAL A 833 -19.10 23.46 14.52
N ASP A 834 -19.23 22.87 13.32
CA ASP A 834 -18.82 23.44 12.02
C ASP A 834 -17.29 23.64 11.84
N ALA A 835 -16.64 22.73 11.10
CA ALA A 835 -15.22 22.87 10.76
C ALA A 835 -15.00 24.06 9.81
N GLU A 836 -14.15 25.00 10.22
CA GLU A 836 -13.72 26.12 9.39
C GLU A 836 -12.28 25.87 8.91
N ALA A 837 -12.05 25.98 7.60
CA ALA A 837 -10.70 25.92 7.03
C ALA A 837 -10.19 27.34 6.78
N PHE A 838 -8.95 27.63 7.19
CA PHE A 838 -8.29 28.91 7.04
C PHE A 838 -7.17 28.79 5.99
N VAL A 839 -6.97 29.78 5.13
CA VAL A 839 -5.82 29.84 4.21
C VAL A 839 -5.07 31.13 4.51
N LEU A 840 -3.75 31.06 4.64
CA LEU A 840 -2.89 32.21 4.94
C LEU A 840 -1.81 32.34 3.86
N ASP A 841 -1.66 33.53 3.28
CA ASP A 841 -0.55 33.84 2.38
C ASP A 841 0.69 34.16 3.23
N ALA A 842 1.70 33.30 3.16
CA ALA A 842 2.88 33.36 4.01
C ALA A 842 4.00 34.17 3.38
N TRP A 843 3.83 35.48 3.15
CA TRP A 843 4.92 36.29 2.57
C TRP A 843 5.39 37.50 3.39
N SER A 844 4.89 37.71 4.62
CA SER A 844 5.33 38.86 5.42
C SER A 844 5.41 38.64 6.94
N THR A 845 5.97 37.53 7.42
CA THR A 845 6.40 37.48 8.83
C THR A 845 7.90 37.23 8.94
N SER A 846 8.65 38.32 8.98
CA SER A 846 10.03 38.35 9.50
C SER A 846 10.14 37.88 10.96
N THR A 847 9.00 37.57 11.60
CA THR A 847 8.85 37.20 13.01
C THR A 847 8.38 35.76 13.24
N GLY A 848 8.03 34.98 12.21
CA GLY A 848 7.66 33.56 12.35
C GLY A 848 6.48 33.27 13.29
N ALA A 849 5.56 34.23 13.48
CA ALA A 849 4.41 34.06 14.37
C ALA A 849 3.14 34.57 13.69
N LEU A 850 2.12 33.71 13.62
CA LEU A 850 0.79 34.08 13.15
C LEU A 850 -0.08 34.48 14.36
N ARG A 851 -0.59 35.71 14.37
CA ARG A 851 -1.63 36.12 15.33
C ARG A 851 -3.01 35.90 14.70
N LEU A 852 -3.83 35.06 15.34
CA LEU A 852 -5.21 34.88 14.92
C LEU A 852 -6.04 36.13 15.30
N PRO A 853 -6.98 36.57 14.45
CA PRO A 853 -7.84 37.70 14.77
C PRO A 853 -8.60 37.48 16.10
N PRO A 854 -8.81 38.53 16.91
CA PRO A 854 -9.55 38.45 18.19
C PRO A 854 -10.97 37.89 18.08
N ILE A 855 -11.55 37.88 16.87
CA ILE A 855 -12.90 37.40 16.60
C ILE A 855 -13.03 35.87 16.71
N LEU A 856 -11.90 35.14 16.69
CA LEU A 856 -11.83 33.68 16.78
C LEU A 856 -11.64 33.17 18.22
N ALA A 857 -12.16 33.86 19.24
CA ALA A 857 -11.80 33.58 20.65
C ALA A 857 -12.37 32.29 21.28
N ALA A 858 -12.87 31.31 20.50
CA ALA A 858 -13.56 30.12 21.04
C ALA A 858 -13.45 28.76 20.30
N PRO A 859 -12.79 28.56 19.14
CA PRO A 859 -12.68 27.23 18.55
C PRO A 859 -11.59 26.42 19.26
N VAL A 860 -11.92 25.15 19.58
CA VAL A 860 -10.91 24.12 19.83
C VAL A 860 -10.24 23.83 18.49
N VAL A 861 -8.91 23.86 18.42
CA VAL A 861 -8.16 23.54 17.21
C VAL A 861 -7.76 22.06 17.29
N ARG A 862 -8.32 21.19 16.44
CA ARG A 862 -7.96 19.75 16.45
C ARG A 862 -6.83 19.35 15.48
N SER A 863 -6.71 20.00 14.33
CA SER A 863 -5.69 19.68 13.30
C SER A 863 -5.18 20.96 12.65
N VAL A 864 -3.92 20.99 12.19
CA VAL A 864 -3.33 22.10 11.40
C VAL A 864 -2.60 21.50 10.21
N SER A 865 -3.18 21.54 9.01
CA SER A 865 -2.48 21.07 7.81
C SER A 865 -1.80 22.25 7.10
N VAL A 866 -0.48 22.22 6.96
CA VAL A 866 0.33 23.23 6.23
C VAL A 866 0.50 22.79 4.77
N TYR A 867 0.25 23.69 3.83
CA TYR A 867 0.33 23.40 2.40
C TYR A 867 1.33 24.32 1.73
N LEU A 868 2.28 23.76 1.00
CA LEU A 868 3.05 24.49 0.00
C LEU A 868 2.27 24.53 -1.29
N LEU A 869 1.89 25.73 -1.73
CA LEU A 869 1.57 25.94 -3.15
C LEU A 869 2.89 26.38 -3.78
N ASP A 870 3.32 25.69 -4.84
CA ASP A 870 4.41 26.18 -5.65
C ASP A 870 3.91 27.30 -6.57
N ARG A 871 4.84 28.10 -7.10
CA ARG A 871 4.55 29.24 -7.97
C ARG A 871 3.60 28.89 -9.10
N ASP A 872 2.79 29.88 -9.45
CA ASP A 872 1.96 29.87 -10.65
C ASP A 872 2.80 29.50 -11.89
N PRO A 873 2.52 28.38 -12.59
CA PRO A 873 3.33 27.93 -13.73
C PRO A 873 3.19 28.82 -14.98
N PHE A 874 2.39 29.89 -14.94
CA PHE A 874 2.12 30.75 -16.10
C PHE A 874 3.22 31.78 -16.42
N THR A 875 4.41 31.71 -15.81
CA THR A 875 5.51 32.63 -16.15
C THR A 875 6.89 31.98 -16.34
N VAL A 876 7.02 30.89 -17.10
CA VAL A 876 8.27 30.63 -17.85
C VAL A 876 7.99 29.98 -19.20
N GLY A 877 8.19 30.73 -20.28
CA GLY A 877 8.30 30.15 -21.62
C GLY A 877 9.65 29.45 -21.80
N GLY A 878 9.60 28.15 -22.10
CA GLY A 878 10.68 27.42 -22.75
C GLY A 878 11.66 26.67 -21.83
N GLY A 879 11.63 25.34 -21.92
CA GLY A 879 12.75 24.47 -21.53
C GLY A 879 12.59 23.82 -20.17
N ALA A 880 12.75 22.50 -20.16
CA ALA A 880 12.77 21.65 -18.99
C ALA A 880 13.81 22.06 -17.93
N VAL A 881 13.48 21.76 -16.67
CA VAL A 881 14.33 21.77 -15.47
C VAL A 881 14.90 23.13 -15.06
N ASP A 882 14.29 23.75 -14.05
CA ASP A 882 15.00 24.70 -13.19
C ASP A 882 14.52 24.57 -11.73
N VAL A 883 14.86 23.43 -11.12
CA VAL A 883 14.89 23.28 -9.66
C VAL A 883 16.29 23.71 -9.19
N GLU A 884 16.33 24.89 -8.56
CA GLU A 884 17.26 25.20 -7.48
C GLU A 884 18.79 25.24 -7.77
N ARG A 885 19.26 26.04 -8.74
CA ARG A 885 20.71 26.37 -8.86
C ARG A 885 21.16 27.70 -8.23
N ALA A 886 20.24 28.50 -7.68
CA ALA A 886 20.58 29.82 -7.13
C ALA A 886 21.06 29.80 -5.66
N ALA A 887 20.65 28.82 -4.84
CA ALA A 887 20.97 28.83 -3.41
C ALA A 887 22.40 28.34 -3.08
N ARG A 888 22.98 27.42 -3.87
CA ARG A 888 24.33 26.89 -3.60
C ARG A 888 25.49 27.78 -4.06
N LYS A 889 25.25 28.81 -4.90
CA LYS A 889 26.31 29.73 -5.35
C LYS A 889 26.56 30.90 -4.38
N ALA A 890 25.63 31.20 -3.48
CA ALA A 890 25.82 32.22 -2.45
C ALA A 890 26.61 31.72 -1.22
N ALA A 891 26.65 30.40 -0.98
CA ALA A 891 27.37 29.80 0.16
C ALA A 891 28.84 29.44 -0.11
N ARG A 892 29.38 29.74 -1.31
CA ARG A 892 30.80 29.49 -1.68
C ARG A 892 31.51 30.70 -2.29
N ALA A 893 31.19 31.91 -1.84
CA ALA A 893 32.10 33.04 -2.03
C ALA A 893 33.10 33.05 -0.86
N PRO A 894 34.40 32.77 -1.08
CA PRO A 894 35.41 32.98 -0.05
C PRO A 894 35.55 34.48 0.23
N GLY A 895 35.69 34.83 1.51
CA GLY A 895 35.77 36.21 1.98
C GLY A 895 36.79 37.08 1.25
N GLY A 896 36.35 38.30 0.96
CA GLY A 896 37.16 39.48 0.66
C GLY A 896 36.58 40.65 1.44
#